data_AF-X6HC00-F1
#
_entry.id   AF-X6HC00-F1
#
_cell.length_a   1.000
_cell.length_b   1.000
_cell.length_c   1.000
_cell.angle_alpha   90.00
_cell.angle_beta   90.00
_cell.angle_gamma   90.00
#
_symmetry.space_group_name_H-M   'P 1'
#
loop_
_entity.id
_entity.type
_entity.pdbx_description
1 polymer ?
#
loop_
_entity_poly.entity_id
_entity_poly.type
_entity_poly.pdbx_seq_one_letter_code
_entity_poly.pdbx_strand_id
1 'polypeptide(L)'
;MADWKTVRADGIAAAKRILDERSDTVELRAMVASWIAGIGLEGSQPSEDLTSDPSTVDLAEDLERRNLPKLAEALRLVHQREGKIPQGRWLLAKLVGLAAADNFAQALMEDEFRPPVLLSMDNEGSSDAFMSALSERLKSDQTAQDGFWRAVERLVKQLHSKPEASGLSAHQETITRAVQSYQAKPDVEEAWDSHLDSHVFFGDGYLFDIARRVSPARYLEYLGQLPHPVFVEQWVAANHGRNLPDLVRAAPLAFDQAGTFQPQGMVILCLLKACSAECRRIAWGEEAAAHDRQVIDIDSASSELRIFVGALIGGLSKRQDATLVAWCWLEHLILEGERGGSWRYNGQDPEEAVLDPLVTLIGQLSSMLRSRPDYIAWINEVQPLRRINRIAAVLAVAGQQQSPGADLTPTLTDVLIPVAPSYPLAGSALSSPDCVVGRIGGGYLLSANNPVHHLEALWDEIRPLREHAWRFQDGDTRNDVGKILALWAIFAMEAASGELKCKLWLSLRKVLEDAMQTDHASSPDRFWLDALRRFCLSAKDVLPDEPADRLEFLSELLRPYVRANGTFFDLVFALEGSGVDRSSIEAAVARWSFTLKVLAAQYLAAENLRIERKILYFPWLDRVRSLVGERIIEGD
;
A
#
# COMPACT_ATOMS: atom_id res chain seq x y z
N MET A 1 28.76 12.07 15.10
CA MET A 1 29.30 10.76 14.65
C MET A 1 28.70 10.46 13.30
N ALA A 2 29.45 9.89 12.36
CA ALA A 2 28.87 9.48 11.07
C ALA A 2 27.85 8.36 11.31
N ASP A 3 26.74 8.39 10.58
CA ASP A 3 25.73 7.33 10.59
C ASP A 3 26.36 6.00 10.13
N TRP A 4 25.87 4.88 10.69
CA TRP A 4 26.33 3.53 10.37
C TRP A 4 26.20 3.22 8.88
N LYS A 5 25.14 3.68 8.19
CA LYS A 5 24.99 3.49 6.74
C LYS A 5 26.16 4.12 5.97
N THR A 6 26.59 5.33 6.37
CA THR A 6 27.74 6.02 5.77
C THR A 6 29.06 5.30 6.06
N VAL A 7 29.28 4.88 7.32
CA VAL A 7 30.48 4.11 7.71
C VAL A 7 30.58 2.81 6.90
N ARG A 8 29.45 2.11 6.72
CA ARG A 8 29.35 0.89 5.90
C ARG A 8 29.69 1.17 4.44
N ALA A 9 29.06 2.17 3.84
CA ALA A 9 29.27 2.52 2.43
C ALA A 9 30.73 2.90 2.15
N ASP A 10 31.32 3.74 3.02
CA ASP A 10 32.71 4.19 2.90
C ASP A 10 33.69 3.03 3.08
N GLY A 11 33.45 2.15 4.06
CA GLY A 11 34.26 0.96 4.31
C GLY A 11 34.29 0.00 3.12
N ILE A 12 33.12 -0.33 2.56
CA ILE A 12 32.99 -1.18 1.37
C ILE A 12 33.68 -0.53 0.16
N ALA A 13 33.48 0.78 -0.05
CA ALA A 13 34.08 1.51 -1.17
C ALA A 13 35.61 1.61 -1.05
N ALA A 14 36.14 1.75 0.17
CA ALA A 14 37.58 1.77 0.43
C ALA A 14 38.21 0.39 0.19
N ALA A 15 37.60 -0.68 0.71
CA ALA A 15 38.04 -2.06 0.45
C ALA A 15 38.05 -2.38 -1.04
N LYS A 16 37.06 -1.88 -1.80
CA LYS A 16 37.03 -2.02 -3.25
C LYS A 16 38.23 -1.37 -3.92
N ARG A 17 38.49 -0.09 -3.65
CA ARG A 17 39.63 0.63 -4.21
C ARG A 17 40.97 -0.06 -3.92
N ILE A 18 41.16 -0.51 -2.68
CA ILE A 18 42.38 -1.21 -2.29
C ILE A 18 42.60 -2.49 -3.11
N LEU A 19 41.57 -3.32 -3.35
CA LEU A 19 41.74 -4.52 -4.18
C LEU A 19 41.93 -4.22 -5.66
N ASP A 20 41.27 -3.17 -6.18
CA ASP A 20 41.37 -2.80 -7.59
C ASP A 20 42.78 -2.28 -7.95
N GLU A 21 43.49 -1.69 -6.98
CA GLU A 21 44.87 -1.19 -7.14
C GLU A 21 45.96 -2.28 -6.95
N ARG A 22 45.58 -3.49 -6.51
CA ARG A 22 46.51 -4.58 -6.20
C ARG A 22 46.66 -5.56 -7.35
N SER A 23 47.91 -5.96 -7.61
CA SER A 23 48.26 -6.97 -8.62
C SER A 23 48.17 -8.42 -8.12
N ASP A 24 48.18 -8.64 -6.80
CA ASP A 24 48.17 -9.96 -6.15
C ASP A 24 46.75 -10.43 -5.75
N THR A 25 45.71 -9.73 -6.20
CA THR A 25 44.32 -10.00 -5.82
C THR A 25 43.86 -11.44 -6.12
N VAL A 26 44.34 -12.05 -7.22
CA VAL A 26 44.02 -13.46 -7.56
C VAL A 26 44.62 -14.42 -6.53
N GLU A 27 45.85 -14.17 -6.10
CA GLU A 27 46.55 -14.99 -5.12
C GLU A 27 45.90 -14.86 -3.73
N LEU A 28 45.55 -13.65 -3.32
CA LEU A 28 44.83 -13.41 -2.06
C LEU A 28 43.47 -14.10 -2.01
N ARG A 29 42.72 -14.12 -3.13
CA ARG A 29 41.46 -14.87 -3.22
C ARG A 29 41.69 -16.37 -3.05
N ALA A 30 42.71 -16.94 -3.72
CA ALA A 30 43.03 -18.36 -3.61
C ALA A 30 43.44 -18.76 -2.19
N MET A 31 44.22 -17.92 -1.50
CA MET A 31 44.58 -18.13 -0.09
C MET A 31 43.35 -18.15 0.82
N VAL A 32 42.43 -17.19 0.64
CA VAL A 32 41.17 -17.14 1.40
C VAL A 32 40.25 -18.32 1.07
N ALA A 33 40.16 -18.74 -0.20
CA ALA A 33 39.41 -19.93 -0.60
C ALA A 33 39.96 -21.20 0.04
N SER A 34 41.29 -21.37 0.06
CA SER A 34 41.96 -22.49 0.72
C SER A 34 41.72 -22.47 2.23
N TRP A 35 41.73 -21.30 2.86
CA TRP A 35 41.40 -21.17 4.28
C TRP A 35 39.96 -21.55 4.58
N ILE A 36 38.99 -21.07 3.80
CA ILE A 36 37.56 -21.43 3.95
C ILE A 36 37.36 -22.94 3.82
N ALA A 37 38.08 -23.59 2.89
CA ALA A 37 38.06 -25.05 2.76
C ALA A 37 38.73 -25.75 3.96
N GLY A 38 39.84 -25.20 4.47
CA GLY A 38 40.61 -25.76 5.59
C GLY A 38 39.88 -25.74 6.93
N ILE A 39 39.06 -24.72 7.19
CA ILE A 39 38.25 -24.61 8.42
C ILE A 39 37.02 -25.53 8.45
N GLY A 40 36.76 -26.31 7.38
CA GLY A 40 35.80 -27.42 7.40
C GLY A 40 34.35 -27.07 7.72
N LEU A 41 33.89 -25.86 7.40
CA LEU A 41 32.52 -25.40 7.68
C LEU A 41 31.49 -26.02 6.72
N GLU A 42 31.23 -27.31 6.87
CA GLU A 42 30.09 -27.97 6.22
C GLU A 42 28.79 -27.63 6.99
N GLY A 43 28.12 -26.57 6.57
CA GLY A 43 26.68 -26.37 6.81
C GLY A 43 26.23 -25.96 8.22
N SER A 44 27.13 -25.59 9.14
CA SER A 44 26.78 -25.13 10.50
C SER A 44 27.53 -23.84 10.87
N GLN A 45 26.91 -22.95 11.64
CA GLN A 45 27.63 -21.82 12.24
C GLN A 45 28.86 -22.34 13.02
N PRO A 46 30.01 -21.66 12.97
CA PRO A 46 31.17 -22.03 13.76
C PRO A 46 30.78 -21.98 15.24
N SER A 47 30.62 -23.15 15.87
CA SER A 47 30.54 -23.29 17.32
C SER A 47 31.93 -23.22 17.97
N GLU A 48 32.98 -23.26 17.15
CA GLU A 48 34.38 -23.24 17.57
C GLU A 48 35.02 -21.87 17.30
N ASP A 49 35.94 -21.48 18.17
CA ASP A 49 36.72 -20.26 18.03
C ASP A 49 37.70 -20.41 16.86
N LEU A 50 37.28 -19.98 15.65
CA LEU A 50 38.10 -20.04 14.43
C LEU A 50 39.44 -19.30 14.58
N THR A 51 39.60 -18.42 15.57
CA THR A 51 40.86 -17.69 15.80
C THR A 51 42.00 -18.62 16.21
N SER A 52 41.67 -19.79 16.77
CA SER A 52 42.63 -20.83 17.18
C SER A 52 42.80 -21.96 16.16
N ASP A 53 42.02 -21.94 15.07
CA ASP A 53 42.13 -22.94 14.01
C ASP A 53 43.49 -22.85 13.30
N PRO A 54 44.21 -23.96 13.11
CA PRO A 54 45.52 -23.96 12.45
C PRO A 54 45.51 -23.28 11.08
N SER A 55 44.45 -23.47 10.28
CA SER A 55 44.32 -22.85 8.96
C SER A 55 44.16 -21.33 9.05
N THR A 56 43.47 -20.84 10.08
CA THR A 56 43.32 -19.40 10.35
C THR A 56 44.64 -18.78 10.83
N VAL A 57 45.37 -19.48 11.70
CA VAL A 57 46.69 -19.06 12.18
C VAL A 57 47.68 -18.98 11.02
N ASP A 58 47.76 -20.03 10.20
CA ASP A 58 48.64 -20.10 9.04
C ASP A 58 48.35 -18.97 8.04
N LEU A 59 47.07 -18.73 7.72
CA LEU A 59 46.69 -17.62 6.85
C LEU A 59 47.05 -16.25 7.45
N ALA A 60 46.87 -16.05 8.76
CA ALA A 60 47.23 -14.79 9.42
C ALA A 60 48.74 -14.53 9.34
N GLU A 61 49.56 -15.55 9.57
CA GLU A 61 51.02 -15.45 9.44
C GLU A 61 51.46 -15.16 8.00
N ASP A 62 50.84 -15.82 7.01
CA ASP A 62 51.14 -15.59 5.60
C ASP A 62 50.74 -14.17 5.14
N LEU A 63 49.63 -13.65 5.64
CA LEU A 63 49.22 -12.26 5.39
C LEU A 63 50.21 -11.27 6.02
N GLU A 64 50.74 -11.55 7.21
CA GLU A 64 51.81 -10.72 7.82
C GLU A 64 53.10 -10.74 7.01
N ARG A 65 53.54 -11.93 6.56
CA ARG A 65 54.73 -12.08 5.69
C ARG A 65 54.58 -11.31 4.38
N ARG A 66 53.34 -11.12 3.90
CA ARG A 66 52.99 -10.35 2.69
C ARG A 66 52.76 -8.85 2.95
N ASN A 67 53.10 -8.34 4.13
CA ASN A 67 52.87 -6.95 4.54
C ASN A 67 51.39 -6.55 4.56
N LEU A 68 50.50 -7.46 4.95
CA LEU A 68 49.07 -7.22 5.14
C LEU A 68 48.62 -7.37 6.62
N PRO A 69 49.27 -6.66 7.57
CA PRO A 69 49.03 -6.87 9.01
C PRO A 69 47.60 -6.55 9.43
N LYS A 70 46.93 -5.61 8.77
CA LYS A 70 45.53 -5.27 9.06
C LYS A 70 44.55 -6.40 8.69
N LEU A 71 44.84 -7.15 7.62
CA LEU A 71 44.04 -8.32 7.24
C LEU A 71 44.28 -9.48 8.21
N ALA A 72 45.54 -9.71 8.61
CA ALA A 72 45.88 -10.71 9.62
C ALA A 72 45.21 -10.40 10.97
N GLU A 73 45.23 -9.13 11.40
CA GLU A 73 44.50 -8.68 12.59
C GLU A 73 42.99 -8.92 12.46
N ALA A 74 42.40 -8.56 11.31
CA ALA A 74 40.97 -8.78 11.08
C ALA A 74 40.59 -10.27 11.12
N LEU A 75 41.47 -11.14 10.62
CA LEU A 75 41.30 -12.60 10.63
C LEU A 75 41.34 -13.16 12.06
N ARG A 76 42.30 -12.70 12.88
CA ARG A 76 42.39 -13.05 14.31
C ARG A 76 41.21 -12.54 15.14
N LEU A 77 40.42 -11.62 14.61
CA LEU A 77 39.24 -11.03 15.24
C LEU A 77 37.94 -11.40 14.52
N VAL A 78 37.94 -12.45 13.70
CA VAL A 78 36.79 -12.84 12.86
C VAL A 78 35.48 -13.02 13.63
N HIS A 79 35.55 -13.52 14.87
CA HIS A 79 34.39 -13.73 15.74
C HIS A 79 34.03 -12.56 16.66
N GLN A 80 34.87 -11.53 16.74
CA GLN A 80 34.57 -10.40 17.60
C GLN A 80 33.41 -9.60 17.01
N ARG A 81 32.25 -9.63 17.68
CA ARG A 81 31.03 -8.90 17.26
C ARG A 81 30.87 -7.55 17.95
N GLU A 82 31.56 -7.34 19.07
CA GLU A 82 31.48 -6.11 19.87
C GLU A 82 32.72 -5.23 19.69
N GLY A 83 32.51 -3.93 19.50
CA GLY A 83 33.57 -2.92 19.42
C GLY A 83 33.71 -2.25 18.05
N LYS A 84 34.81 -1.52 17.87
CA LYS A 84 35.10 -0.86 16.59
C LYS A 84 35.49 -1.92 15.55
N ILE A 85 34.89 -1.84 14.37
CA ILE A 85 35.23 -2.70 13.24
C ILE A 85 36.70 -2.47 12.85
N PRO A 86 37.56 -3.51 12.90
CA PRO A 86 38.94 -3.40 12.47
C PRO A 86 39.03 -2.95 11.01
N GLN A 87 39.99 -2.07 10.68
CA GLN A 87 40.11 -1.53 9.32
C GLN A 87 40.27 -2.63 8.24
N GLY A 88 40.95 -3.73 8.57
CA GLY A 88 41.13 -4.86 7.64
C GLY A 88 39.88 -5.72 7.43
N ARG A 89 38.84 -5.58 8.27
CA ARG A 89 37.64 -6.43 8.21
C ARG A 89 36.81 -6.18 6.95
N TRP A 90 36.74 -4.95 6.47
CA TRP A 90 36.11 -4.61 5.19
C TRP A 90 36.79 -5.30 4.00
N LEU A 91 38.13 -5.34 4.03
CA LEU A 91 38.94 -5.97 2.98
C LEU A 91 38.82 -7.50 3.05
N LEU A 92 38.84 -8.07 4.25
CA LEU A 92 38.64 -9.50 4.49
C LEU A 92 37.24 -9.94 4.04
N ALA A 93 36.19 -9.21 4.42
CA ALA A 93 34.81 -9.48 4.00
C ALA A 93 34.66 -9.52 2.47
N LYS A 94 35.28 -8.55 1.77
CA LYS A 94 35.29 -8.54 0.30
C LYS A 94 36.03 -9.76 -0.27
N LEU A 95 37.20 -10.12 0.26
CA LEU A 95 37.94 -11.31 -0.19
C LEU A 95 37.17 -12.61 0.08
N VAL A 96 36.50 -12.72 1.22
CA VAL A 96 35.62 -13.86 1.56
C VAL A 96 34.50 -13.98 0.54
N GLY A 97 33.81 -12.88 0.21
CA GLY A 97 32.76 -12.89 -0.80
C GLY A 97 33.26 -13.32 -2.19
N LEU A 98 34.44 -12.84 -2.59
CA LEU A 98 35.07 -13.22 -3.87
C LEU A 98 35.44 -14.71 -3.90
N ALA A 99 36.07 -15.22 -2.83
CA ALA A 99 36.44 -16.62 -2.70
C ALA A 99 35.21 -17.55 -2.66
N ALA A 100 34.15 -17.13 -1.95
CA ALA A 100 32.88 -17.86 -1.92
C ALA A 100 32.26 -17.95 -3.33
N ALA A 101 32.36 -16.89 -4.15
CA ALA A 101 31.85 -16.90 -5.52
C ALA A 101 32.61 -17.89 -6.41
N ASP A 102 33.94 -17.92 -6.30
CA ASP A 102 34.79 -18.85 -7.06
C ASP A 102 34.50 -20.31 -6.68
N ASN A 103 34.44 -20.61 -5.37
CA ASN A 103 34.11 -21.94 -4.86
C ASN A 103 32.70 -22.39 -5.26
N PHE A 104 31.72 -21.47 -5.19
CA PHE A 104 30.35 -21.76 -5.58
C PHE A 104 30.24 -22.05 -7.09
N ALA A 105 30.88 -21.23 -7.93
CA ALA A 105 30.90 -21.44 -9.37
C ALA A 105 31.56 -22.78 -9.75
N GLN A 106 32.66 -23.15 -9.08
CA GLN A 106 33.32 -24.43 -9.29
C GLN A 106 32.42 -25.61 -8.91
N ALA A 107 31.76 -25.56 -7.76
CA ALA A 107 30.82 -26.60 -7.33
C ALA A 107 29.68 -26.79 -8.35
N LEU A 108 29.14 -25.68 -8.90
CA LEU A 108 28.11 -25.75 -9.93
C LEU A 108 28.60 -26.43 -11.21
N MET A 109 29.85 -26.23 -11.61
CA MET A 109 30.44 -26.91 -12.77
C MET A 109 30.57 -28.42 -12.52
N GLU A 110 30.73 -28.83 -11.27
CA GLU A 110 30.79 -30.22 -10.80
C GLU A 110 29.41 -30.82 -10.49
N ASP A 111 28.33 -30.10 -10.80
CA ASP A 111 26.93 -30.46 -10.48
C ASP A 111 26.58 -30.52 -8.99
N GLU A 112 27.47 -30.03 -8.14
CA GLU A 112 27.29 -29.96 -6.70
C GLU A 112 26.67 -28.63 -6.26
N PHE A 113 25.90 -28.68 -5.17
CA PHE A 113 25.36 -27.50 -4.53
C PHE A 113 26.01 -27.34 -3.15
N ARG A 114 26.83 -26.30 -3.01
CA ARG A 114 27.52 -25.97 -1.75
C ARG A 114 27.11 -24.55 -1.33
N PRO A 115 26.35 -24.37 -0.24
CA PRO A 115 25.95 -23.04 0.22
C PRO A 115 27.16 -22.12 0.43
N PRO A 116 27.05 -20.80 0.15
CA PRO A 116 28.17 -19.88 0.30
C PRO A 116 28.52 -19.67 1.78
N VAL A 117 29.81 -19.73 2.09
CA VAL A 117 30.34 -19.50 3.44
C VAL A 117 30.79 -18.04 3.55
N LEU A 118 29.91 -17.17 4.08
CA LEU A 118 30.16 -15.72 4.22
C LEU A 118 30.62 -15.28 5.61
N LEU A 119 30.74 -16.22 6.56
CA LEU A 119 31.31 -16.01 7.91
C LEU A 119 30.66 -14.87 8.71
N SER A 120 29.37 -14.62 8.51
CA SER A 120 28.62 -13.52 9.16
C SER A 120 29.17 -12.11 8.88
N MET A 121 29.87 -11.92 7.76
CA MET A 121 30.43 -10.62 7.35
C MET A 121 29.53 -9.88 6.35
N ASP A 122 28.23 -10.16 6.34
CA ASP A 122 27.28 -9.60 5.37
C ASP A 122 27.17 -8.07 5.50
N ASN A 123 27.19 -7.59 6.74
CA ASN A 123 27.15 -6.16 7.07
C ASN A 123 28.39 -5.42 6.55
N GLU A 124 29.53 -6.11 6.45
CA GLU A 124 30.80 -5.60 5.95
C GLU A 124 30.98 -5.76 4.44
N GLY A 125 29.96 -6.28 3.73
CA GLY A 125 29.91 -6.32 2.26
C GLY A 125 30.34 -7.64 1.62
N SER A 126 30.49 -8.73 2.39
CA SER A 126 30.81 -10.05 1.82
C SER A 126 29.72 -10.56 0.86
N SER A 127 28.44 -10.43 1.22
CA SER A 127 27.31 -10.78 0.36
C SER A 127 27.27 -9.94 -0.92
N ASP A 128 27.48 -8.62 -0.83
CA ASP A 128 27.55 -7.74 -2.01
C ASP A 128 28.68 -8.15 -2.98
N ALA A 129 29.84 -8.52 -2.44
CA ALA A 129 30.98 -9.00 -3.21
C ALA A 129 30.72 -10.37 -3.84
N PHE A 130 30.17 -11.33 -3.09
CA PHE A 130 29.77 -12.65 -3.56
C PHE A 130 28.80 -12.56 -4.73
N MET A 131 27.70 -11.82 -4.54
CA MET A 131 26.65 -11.68 -5.54
C MET A 131 27.15 -11.04 -6.84
N SER A 132 28.04 -10.04 -6.72
CA SER A 132 28.60 -9.35 -7.89
C SER A 132 29.57 -10.25 -8.66
N ALA A 133 30.53 -10.87 -7.97
CA ALA A 133 31.54 -11.71 -8.60
C ALA A 133 30.95 -12.99 -9.20
N LEU A 134 30.02 -13.64 -8.50
CA LEU A 134 29.34 -14.82 -9.03
C LEU A 134 28.53 -14.47 -10.28
N SER A 135 27.81 -13.34 -10.28
CA SER A 135 27.08 -12.88 -11.47
C SER A 135 28.00 -12.64 -12.67
N GLU A 136 29.18 -12.05 -12.46
CA GLU A 136 30.19 -11.84 -13.51
C GLU A 136 30.77 -13.18 -14.02
N ARG A 137 31.06 -14.11 -13.10
CA ARG A 137 31.55 -15.44 -13.44
C ARG A 137 30.53 -16.22 -14.28
N LEU A 138 29.27 -16.23 -13.87
CA LEU A 138 28.18 -16.90 -14.59
C LEU A 138 27.84 -16.24 -15.94
N LYS A 139 28.25 -14.99 -16.17
CA LYS A 139 28.13 -14.33 -17.49
C LYS A 139 29.31 -14.63 -18.41
N SER A 140 30.46 -14.98 -17.85
CA SER A 140 31.71 -15.18 -18.60
C SER A 140 32.06 -16.65 -18.83
N ASP A 141 31.49 -17.57 -18.05
CA ASP A 141 31.73 -19.01 -18.15
C ASP A 141 30.41 -19.78 -18.38
N GLN A 142 30.27 -20.36 -19.59
CA GLN A 142 29.07 -21.09 -19.98
C GLN A 142 28.85 -22.35 -19.14
N THR A 143 29.92 -23.04 -18.71
CA THR A 143 29.81 -24.28 -17.94
C THR A 143 29.26 -23.98 -16.55
N ALA A 144 29.78 -22.93 -15.90
CA ALA A 144 29.28 -22.47 -14.61
C ALA A 144 27.84 -21.97 -14.73
N GLN A 145 27.51 -21.26 -15.83
CA GLN A 145 26.14 -20.83 -16.12
C GLN A 145 25.16 -22.00 -16.26
N ASP A 146 25.52 -23.04 -17.00
CA ASP A 146 24.67 -24.21 -17.20
C ASP A 146 24.50 -25.01 -15.90
N GLY A 147 25.57 -25.14 -15.11
CA GLY A 147 25.51 -25.69 -13.75
C GLY A 147 24.57 -24.92 -12.83
N PHE A 148 24.65 -23.58 -12.85
CA PHE A 148 23.76 -22.70 -12.09
C PHE A 148 22.29 -22.92 -12.45
N TRP A 149 21.94 -22.92 -13.74
CA TRP A 149 20.54 -23.12 -14.16
C TRP A 149 20.02 -24.51 -13.82
N ARG A 150 20.86 -25.55 -13.87
CA ARG A 150 20.49 -26.89 -13.38
C ARG A 150 20.25 -26.92 -11.88
N ALA A 151 20.95 -26.13 -11.08
CA ALA A 151 20.68 -25.99 -9.65
C ALA A 151 19.33 -25.29 -9.39
N VAL A 152 19.04 -24.20 -10.11
CA VAL A 152 17.75 -23.50 -10.04
C VAL A 152 16.60 -24.42 -10.46
N GLU A 153 16.76 -25.18 -11.55
CA GLU A 153 15.76 -26.14 -12.02
C GLU A 153 15.49 -27.25 -10.99
N ARG A 154 16.55 -27.79 -10.37
CA ARG A 154 16.43 -28.78 -9.29
C ARG A 154 15.62 -28.22 -8.11
N LEU A 155 15.89 -26.98 -7.72
CA LEU A 155 15.15 -26.31 -6.67
C LEU A 155 13.66 -26.16 -7.01
N VAL A 156 13.34 -25.65 -8.21
CA VAL A 156 11.95 -25.50 -8.66
C VAL A 156 11.24 -26.86 -8.67
N LYS A 157 11.88 -27.92 -9.19
CA LYS A 157 11.34 -29.29 -9.17
C LYS A 157 11.10 -29.81 -7.76
N GLN A 158 12.03 -29.54 -6.84
CA GLN A 158 11.88 -29.93 -5.43
C GLN A 158 10.64 -29.28 -4.81
N LEU A 159 10.43 -27.98 -5.01
CA LEU A 159 9.27 -27.25 -4.49
C LEU A 159 7.94 -27.76 -5.07
N HIS A 160 7.92 -28.28 -6.30
CA HIS A 160 6.72 -28.96 -6.83
C HIS A 160 6.45 -30.28 -6.12
N SER A 161 7.50 -31.07 -5.94
CA SER A 161 7.36 -32.42 -5.38
C SER A 161 7.09 -32.44 -3.88
N LYS A 162 7.60 -31.43 -3.15
CA LYS A 162 7.61 -31.34 -1.68
C LYS A 162 7.50 -29.88 -1.23
N PRO A 163 6.40 -29.17 -1.53
CA PRO A 163 6.22 -27.76 -1.13
C PRO A 163 6.24 -27.57 0.40
N GLU A 164 5.90 -28.58 1.17
CA GLU A 164 5.92 -28.56 2.64
C GLU A 164 7.33 -28.53 3.23
N ALA A 165 8.36 -28.92 2.47
CA ALA A 165 9.74 -28.92 2.95
C ALA A 165 10.27 -27.50 3.24
N SER A 166 9.66 -26.49 2.63
CA SER A 166 9.90 -25.06 2.88
C SER A 166 9.00 -24.45 3.96
N GLY A 167 8.11 -25.24 4.56
CA GLY A 167 7.18 -24.79 5.58
C GLY A 167 7.67 -25.07 7.00
N LEU A 168 7.25 -24.23 7.95
CA LEU A 168 7.32 -24.59 9.37
C LEU A 168 6.52 -25.88 9.61
N SER A 169 7.04 -26.78 10.45
CA SER A 169 6.49 -28.14 10.64
C SER A 169 4.99 -28.16 10.95
N ALA A 170 4.48 -27.18 11.70
CA ALA A 170 3.06 -27.06 12.05
C ALA A 170 2.12 -26.69 10.87
N HIS A 171 2.66 -26.21 9.74
CA HIS A 171 1.88 -25.67 8.62
C HIS A 171 2.05 -26.46 7.32
N GLN A 172 2.76 -27.59 7.36
CA GLN A 172 3.07 -28.41 6.19
C GLN A 172 1.83 -28.85 5.42
N GLU A 173 0.81 -29.40 6.09
CA GLU A 173 -0.42 -29.85 5.43
C GLU A 173 -1.21 -28.69 4.80
N THR A 174 -1.24 -27.52 5.47
CA THR A 174 -1.89 -26.31 4.96
C THR A 174 -1.22 -25.83 3.67
N ILE A 175 0.12 -25.82 3.64
CA ILE A 175 0.89 -25.44 2.46
C ILE A 175 0.62 -26.41 1.31
N THR A 176 0.70 -27.73 1.54
CA THR A 176 0.42 -28.74 0.51
C THR A 176 -0.99 -28.56 -0.06
N ARG A 177 -2.00 -28.35 0.78
CA ARG A 177 -3.39 -28.19 0.35
C ARG A 177 -3.60 -26.91 -0.47
N ALA A 178 -3.04 -25.79 -0.04
CA ALA A 178 -3.15 -24.52 -0.76
C ALA A 178 -2.47 -24.59 -2.13
N VAL A 179 -1.25 -25.15 -2.19
CA VAL A 179 -0.52 -25.38 -3.45
C VAL A 179 -1.35 -26.25 -4.40
N GLN A 180 -1.92 -27.36 -3.92
CA GLN A 180 -2.77 -28.24 -4.75
C GLN A 180 -4.04 -27.51 -5.23
N SER A 181 -4.67 -26.71 -4.37
CA SER A 181 -5.86 -25.93 -4.71
C SER A 181 -5.56 -24.92 -5.82
N TYR A 182 -4.50 -24.13 -5.65
CA TYR A 182 -4.08 -23.12 -6.62
C TYR A 182 -3.70 -23.73 -7.96
N GLN A 183 -2.95 -24.84 -7.97
CA GLN A 183 -2.57 -25.52 -9.20
C GLN A 183 -3.78 -26.10 -9.94
N ALA A 184 -4.78 -26.60 -9.21
CA ALA A 184 -6.01 -27.13 -9.80
C ALA A 184 -6.90 -26.02 -10.37
N LYS A 185 -6.95 -24.87 -9.70
CA LYS A 185 -7.75 -23.70 -10.10
C LYS A 185 -7.04 -22.41 -9.72
N PRO A 186 -6.20 -21.86 -10.61
CA PRO A 186 -5.49 -20.61 -10.35
C PRO A 186 -6.48 -19.48 -10.10
N ASP A 187 -6.27 -18.75 -9.01
CA ASP A 187 -7.15 -17.67 -8.59
C ASP A 187 -6.38 -16.34 -8.47
N VAL A 188 -6.99 -15.27 -8.98
CA VAL A 188 -6.37 -13.93 -8.99
C VAL A 188 -6.28 -13.37 -7.57
N GLU A 189 -7.28 -13.63 -6.71
CA GLU A 189 -7.29 -13.13 -5.34
C GLU A 189 -6.25 -13.85 -4.49
N GLU A 190 -6.11 -15.18 -4.63
CA GLU A 190 -5.08 -15.95 -3.95
C GLU A 190 -3.66 -15.52 -4.38
N ALA A 191 -3.47 -15.14 -5.64
CA ALA A 191 -2.20 -14.57 -6.12
C ALA A 191 -1.94 -13.14 -5.62
N TRP A 192 -2.98 -12.40 -5.21
CA TRP A 192 -2.85 -11.09 -4.58
C TRP A 192 -2.72 -11.14 -3.07
N ASP A 193 -3.20 -12.17 -2.36
CA ASP A 193 -3.12 -12.23 -0.90
C ASP A 193 -2.93 -13.69 -0.47
N SER A 194 -1.74 -14.19 -0.71
CA SER A 194 -1.26 -15.47 -0.18
C SER A 194 -1.26 -15.40 1.35
N HIS A 195 -2.25 -16.00 2.01
CA HIS A 195 -2.31 -16.06 3.49
C HIS A 195 -1.24 -16.99 4.10
N LEU A 196 -0.19 -17.35 3.35
CA LEU A 196 0.84 -18.31 3.73
C LEU A 196 2.21 -17.69 3.97
N ASP A 197 2.37 -16.38 3.78
CA ASP A 197 3.68 -15.71 3.79
C ASP A 197 4.42 -15.88 5.14
N SER A 198 3.69 -15.99 6.25
CA SER A 198 4.24 -16.20 7.59
C SER A 198 4.59 -17.67 7.90
N HIS A 199 4.29 -18.60 6.98
CA HIS A 199 4.40 -20.04 7.20
C HIS A 199 5.47 -20.71 6.34
N VAL A 200 5.96 -20.01 5.32
CA VAL A 200 7.00 -20.49 4.40
C VAL A 200 8.29 -19.73 4.69
N PHE A 201 9.41 -20.43 4.79
CA PHE A 201 10.74 -19.81 4.86
C PHE A 201 11.73 -20.63 4.03
N PHE A 202 12.53 -19.94 3.22
CA PHE A 202 13.47 -20.59 2.33
C PHE A 202 14.86 -19.97 2.40
N GLY A 203 15.85 -20.78 2.78
CA GLY A 203 17.22 -20.32 3.06
C GLY A 203 18.07 -19.98 1.81
N ASP A 204 17.76 -20.56 0.64
CA ASP A 204 18.58 -20.39 -0.57
C ASP A 204 18.10 -19.25 -1.49
N GLY A 205 17.52 -18.20 -0.91
CA GLY A 205 16.93 -17.09 -1.67
C GLY A 205 17.87 -16.30 -2.58
N TYR A 206 19.15 -16.29 -2.23
CA TYR A 206 20.20 -15.64 -3.01
C TYR A 206 20.31 -16.19 -4.43
N LEU A 207 19.86 -17.44 -4.70
CA LEU A 207 19.86 -18.02 -6.05
C LEU A 207 19.00 -17.23 -7.02
N PHE A 208 17.80 -16.83 -6.59
CA PHE A 208 16.89 -16.07 -7.44
C PHE A 208 17.39 -14.63 -7.66
N ASP A 209 18.05 -14.05 -6.66
CA ASP A 209 18.72 -12.75 -6.82
C ASP A 209 19.88 -12.81 -7.83
N ILE A 210 20.67 -13.90 -7.83
CA ILE A 210 21.73 -14.13 -8.84
C ILE A 210 21.08 -14.37 -10.20
N ALA A 211 20.06 -15.22 -10.29
CA ALA A 211 19.36 -15.53 -11.53
C ALA A 211 18.88 -14.26 -12.24
N ARG A 212 18.31 -13.33 -11.47
CA ARG A 212 17.88 -12.02 -11.96
C ARG A 212 19.04 -11.20 -12.55
N ARG A 213 20.20 -11.18 -11.89
CA ARG A 213 21.40 -10.45 -12.37
C ARG A 213 22.01 -11.09 -13.63
N VAL A 214 21.95 -12.42 -13.75
CA VAL A 214 22.53 -13.19 -14.86
C VAL A 214 21.63 -13.14 -16.10
N SER A 215 20.36 -13.52 -15.97
CA SER A 215 19.38 -13.49 -17.06
C SER A 215 17.97 -13.21 -16.51
N PRO A 216 17.50 -11.95 -16.59
CA PRO A 216 16.15 -11.58 -16.15
C PRO A 216 15.04 -12.41 -16.81
N ALA A 217 15.21 -12.79 -18.09
CA ALA A 217 14.24 -13.59 -18.82
C ALA A 217 14.12 -15.01 -18.25
N ARG A 218 15.24 -15.72 -18.04
CA ARG A 218 15.22 -17.07 -17.44
C ARG A 218 14.78 -17.03 -15.98
N TYR A 219 15.16 -15.98 -15.23
CA TYR A 219 14.66 -15.76 -13.88
C TYR A 219 13.12 -15.73 -13.83
N LEU A 220 12.49 -14.93 -14.70
CA LEU A 220 11.03 -14.84 -14.78
C LEU A 220 10.38 -16.15 -15.24
N GLU A 221 11.05 -16.90 -16.13
CA GLU A 221 10.61 -18.23 -16.55
C GLU A 221 10.57 -19.21 -15.36
N TYR A 222 11.64 -19.29 -14.55
CA TYR A 222 11.66 -20.16 -13.38
C TYR A 222 10.71 -19.71 -12.27
N LEU A 223 10.51 -18.41 -12.08
CA LEU A 223 9.47 -17.92 -11.18
C LEU A 223 8.08 -18.35 -11.65
N GLY A 224 7.81 -18.27 -12.97
CA GLY A 224 6.55 -18.72 -13.56
C GLY A 224 6.32 -20.22 -13.45
N GLN A 225 7.40 -20.99 -13.25
CA GLN A 225 7.31 -22.41 -13.00
C GLN A 225 6.98 -22.72 -11.54
N LEU A 226 7.16 -21.83 -10.56
CA LEU A 226 6.91 -22.12 -9.14
C LEU A 226 5.45 -22.57 -8.88
N PRO A 227 5.19 -23.36 -7.82
CA PRO A 227 3.89 -23.99 -7.68
C PRO A 227 2.81 -23.09 -7.05
N HIS A 228 3.19 -21.95 -6.43
CA HIS A 228 2.27 -21.08 -5.69
C HIS A 228 2.84 -19.65 -5.48
N PRO A 229 2.00 -18.60 -5.40
CA PRO A 229 2.41 -17.20 -5.21
C PRO A 229 3.30 -16.96 -4.00
N VAL A 230 3.03 -17.61 -2.86
CA VAL A 230 3.85 -17.51 -1.63
C VAL A 230 5.36 -17.66 -1.88
N PHE A 231 5.75 -18.53 -2.82
CA PHE A 231 7.16 -18.74 -3.16
C PHE A 231 7.70 -17.59 -4.02
N VAL A 232 6.88 -17.03 -4.90
CA VAL A 232 7.25 -15.90 -5.75
C VAL A 232 7.40 -14.63 -4.92
N GLU A 233 6.50 -14.37 -3.97
CA GLU A 233 6.48 -13.17 -3.15
C GLU A 233 7.78 -12.98 -2.36
N GLN A 234 8.33 -14.05 -1.78
CA GLN A 234 9.61 -14.01 -1.07
C GLN A 234 10.77 -13.55 -1.97
N TRP A 235 10.75 -13.91 -3.25
CA TRP A 235 11.80 -13.56 -4.22
C TRP A 235 11.57 -12.23 -4.91
N VAL A 236 10.34 -11.72 -4.87
CA VAL A 236 9.99 -10.42 -5.43
C VAL A 236 10.15 -9.31 -4.39
N ALA A 237 9.84 -9.57 -3.11
CA ALA A 237 9.91 -8.60 -2.01
C ALA A 237 11.32 -8.06 -1.72
N ALA A 238 12.38 -8.82 -2.02
CA ALA A 238 13.77 -8.38 -1.85
C ALA A 238 14.24 -7.33 -2.88
N ASN A 239 13.41 -6.94 -3.87
CA ASN A 239 13.81 -6.21 -5.08
C ASN A 239 13.63 -4.68 -5.05
N HIS A 240 13.92 -3.99 -3.95
CA HIS A 240 13.81 -2.53 -3.92
C HIS A 240 14.58 -1.82 -5.06
N GLY A 241 13.85 -1.05 -5.86
CA GLY A 241 14.31 0.18 -6.54
C GLY A 241 14.91 0.12 -7.95
N ARG A 242 15.38 -1.01 -8.51
CA ARG A 242 15.98 -0.99 -9.87
C ARG A 242 15.59 -2.19 -10.74
N ASN A 243 15.00 -1.87 -11.90
CA ASN A 243 14.51 -2.74 -12.99
C ASN A 243 13.09 -3.34 -12.84
N LEU A 244 12.29 -2.95 -11.85
CA LEU A 244 10.91 -3.47 -11.71
C LEU A 244 10.02 -3.24 -12.97
N PRO A 245 10.02 -2.05 -13.60
CA PRO A 245 9.24 -1.85 -14.83
C PRO A 245 9.63 -2.77 -16.00
N ASP A 246 10.93 -3.07 -16.13
CA ASP A 246 11.43 -3.98 -17.17
C ASP A 246 11.04 -5.42 -16.87
N LEU A 247 11.04 -5.83 -15.60
CA LEU A 247 10.57 -7.15 -15.18
C LEU A 247 9.05 -7.30 -15.40
N VAL A 248 8.26 -6.27 -15.11
CA VAL A 248 6.82 -6.23 -15.41
C VAL A 248 6.57 -6.47 -16.89
N ARG A 249 7.33 -5.79 -17.76
CA ARG A 249 7.24 -5.97 -19.21
C ARG A 249 7.58 -7.39 -19.65
N ALA A 250 8.60 -8.01 -19.04
CA ALA A 250 9.13 -9.30 -19.44
C ALA A 250 8.44 -10.50 -18.75
N ALA A 251 7.62 -10.27 -17.72
CA ALA A 251 6.99 -11.34 -16.96
C ALA A 251 6.08 -12.23 -17.83
N PRO A 252 5.89 -13.51 -17.50
CA PRO A 252 5.00 -14.40 -18.22
C PRO A 252 3.59 -13.82 -18.34
N LEU A 253 2.86 -14.21 -19.40
CA LEU A 253 1.46 -13.81 -19.57
C LEU A 253 0.62 -14.44 -18.45
N ALA A 254 -0.12 -13.59 -17.75
CA ALA A 254 -1.06 -13.98 -16.69
C ALA A 254 -2.38 -14.47 -17.25
N PHE A 255 -2.79 -13.96 -18.40
CA PHE A 255 -4.03 -14.36 -19.05
C PHE A 255 -3.76 -14.96 -20.42
N ASP A 256 -4.49 -16.02 -20.75
CA ASP A 256 -4.50 -16.57 -22.10
C ASP A 256 -5.36 -15.71 -23.06
N GLN A 257 -5.45 -16.13 -24.32
CA GLN A 257 -6.25 -15.44 -25.34
C GLN A 257 -7.77 -15.46 -25.04
N ALA A 258 -8.23 -16.39 -24.21
CA ALA A 258 -9.62 -16.48 -23.77
C ALA A 258 -9.89 -15.61 -22.53
N GLY A 259 -8.86 -14.97 -21.95
CA GLY A 259 -8.97 -14.18 -20.74
C GLY A 259 -8.99 -15.01 -19.45
N THR A 260 -8.57 -16.28 -19.51
CA THR A 260 -8.46 -17.15 -18.33
C THR A 260 -7.12 -16.93 -17.65
N PHE A 261 -7.16 -16.69 -16.34
CA PHE A 261 -5.95 -16.54 -15.52
C PHE A 261 -5.18 -17.86 -15.46
N GLN A 262 -3.85 -17.76 -15.63
CA GLN A 262 -2.92 -18.89 -15.70
C GLN A 262 -2.06 -18.94 -14.43
N PRO A 263 -1.55 -20.13 -14.02
CA PRO A 263 -0.74 -20.27 -12.81
C PRO A 263 0.47 -19.32 -12.76
N GLN A 264 1.20 -19.20 -13.88
CA GLN A 264 2.35 -18.30 -13.99
C GLN A 264 2.01 -16.80 -13.86
N GLY A 265 0.72 -16.45 -13.91
CA GLY A 265 0.24 -15.08 -13.73
C GLY A 265 0.54 -14.50 -12.36
N MET A 266 0.75 -15.33 -11.34
CA MET A 266 1.24 -14.88 -10.03
C MET A 266 2.52 -14.04 -10.11
N VAL A 267 3.39 -14.28 -11.09
CA VAL A 267 4.66 -13.54 -11.22
C VAL A 267 4.43 -12.06 -11.46
N ILE A 268 3.55 -11.72 -12.39
CA ILE A 268 3.26 -10.31 -12.67
C ILE A 268 2.52 -9.66 -11.50
N LEU A 269 1.60 -10.37 -10.83
CA LEU A 269 0.88 -9.80 -9.68
C LEU A 269 1.83 -9.52 -8.51
N CYS A 270 2.75 -10.44 -8.19
CA CYS A 270 3.80 -10.22 -7.19
C CYS A 270 4.70 -9.03 -7.56
N LEU A 271 5.08 -8.90 -8.84
CA LEU A 271 5.86 -7.75 -9.31
C LEU A 271 5.09 -6.43 -9.16
N LEU A 272 3.79 -6.43 -9.43
CA LEU A 272 2.94 -5.26 -9.24
C LEU A 272 2.78 -4.89 -7.76
N LYS A 273 2.73 -5.86 -6.84
CA LYS A 273 2.82 -5.59 -5.39
C LYS A 273 4.13 -4.90 -5.01
N ALA A 274 5.27 -5.40 -5.52
CA ALA A 274 6.56 -4.77 -5.28
C ALA A 274 6.64 -3.36 -5.88
N CYS A 275 6.03 -3.14 -7.05
CA CYS A 275 5.90 -1.80 -7.61
C CYS A 275 5.04 -0.87 -6.75
N SER A 276 3.92 -1.36 -6.20
CA SER A 276 3.09 -0.61 -5.26
C SER A 276 3.89 -0.21 -4.01
N ALA A 277 4.67 -1.14 -3.45
CA ALA A 277 5.56 -0.87 -2.32
C ALA A 277 6.65 0.16 -2.67
N GLU A 278 7.22 0.08 -3.86
CA GLU A 278 8.21 1.06 -4.34
C GLU A 278 7.60 2.46 -4.52
N CYS A 279 6.37 2.57 -5.03
CA CYS A 279 5.66 3.85 -5.10
C CYS A 279 5.48 4.48 -3.71
N ARG A 280 5.12 3.67 -2.70
CA ARG A 280 5.04 4.12 -1.30
C ARG A 280 6.40 4.53 -0.76
N ARG A 281 7.45 3.76 -1.05
CA ARG A 281 8.82 4.07 -0.64
C ARG A 281 9.31 5.40 -1.21
N ILE A 282 9.02 5.69 -2.48
CA ILE A 282 9.36 6.96 -3.12
C ILE A 282 8.57 8.12 -2.46
N ALA A 283 7.29 7.92 -2.18
CA ALA A 283 6.42 8.97 -1.62
C ALA A 283 6.65 9.25 -0.13
N TRP A 284 6.93 8.21 0.66
CA TRP A 284 6.94 8.27 2.13
C TRP A 284 8.26 7.85 2.78
N GLY A 285 9.21 7.32 2.00
CA GLY A 285 10.51 6.85 2.48
C GLY A 285 10.57 5.36 2.80
N GLU A 286 11.71 4.87 3.29
CA GLU A 286 11.83 3.47 3.74
C GLU A 286 10.89 3.21 4.94
N GLU A 287 9.98 2.26 4.78
CA GLU A 287 9.14 1.74 5.88
C GLU A 287 10.00 0.91 6.85
N ALA A 288 10.81 1.54 7.71
CA ALA A 288 11.31 0.91 8.95
C ALA A 288 12.01 1.90 9.91
N ALA A 289 11.65 1.78 11.19
CA ALA A 289 12.24 2.36 12.39
C ALA A 289 11.90 3.85 12.67
N ALA A 290 11.03 4.01 13.66
CA ALA A 290 10.36 5.21 14.11
C ALA A 290 11.24 6.37 14.63
N HIS A 291 12.53 6.50 14.30
CA HIS A 291 13.42 7.44 15.00
C HIS A 291 14.26 8.37 14.11
N ASP A 292 14.36 8.15 12.81
CA ASP A 292 15.05 9.07 11.89
C ASP A 292 14.26 9.24 10.60
N ARG A 293 13.20 10.07 10.63
CA ARG A 293 12.52 10.47 9.40
C ARG A 293 13.49 11.30 8.57
N GLN A 294 13.84 10.82 7.37
CA GLN A 294 14.38 11.70 6.34
C GLN A 294 13.25 12.66 5.95
N VAL A 295 13.50 13.97 6.07
CA VAL A 295 12.62 14.96 5.46
C VAL A 295 12.70 14.74 3.95
N ILE A 296 11.63 14.21 3.37
CA ILE A 296 11.54 13.99 1.93
C ILE A 296 11.12 15.30 1.29
N ASP A 297 11.91 15.77 0.34
CA ASP A 297 11.49 16.86 -0.54
C ASP A 297 10.32 16.39 -1.42
N ILE A 298 9.12 16.92 -1.16
CA ILE A 298 7.87 16.54 -1.82
C ILE A 298 7.97 16.72 -3.35
N ASP A 299 8.66 17.76 -3.82
CA ASP A 299 8.79 18.03 -5.25
C ASP A 299 9.70 17.00 -5.94
N SER A 300 10.78 16.62 -5.26
CA SER A 300 11.68 15.55 -5.70
C SER A 300 10.95 14.21 -5.74
N ALA A 301 10.26 13.84 -4.64
CA ALA A 301 9.50 12.59 -4.55
C ALA A 301 8.37 12.51 -5.58
N SER A 302 7.63 13.61 -5.79
CA SER A 302 6.58 13.71 -6.82
C SER A 302 7.14 13.51 -8.23
N SER A 303 8.33 14.04 -8.50
CA SER A 303 9.00 13.87 -9.80
C SER A 303 9.49 12.44 -10.01
N GLU A 304 10.14 11.86 -8.99
CA GLU A 304 10.61 10.47 -9.01
C GLU A 304 9.44 9.49 -9.16
N LEU A 305 8.36 9.69 -8.41
CA LEU A 305 7.15 8.87 -8.49
C LEU A 305 6.54 8.91 -9.89
N ARG A 306 6.41 10.10 -10.50
CA ARG A 306 5.88 10.24 -11.86
C ARG A 306 6.75 9.53 -12.90
N ILE A 307 8.08 9.60 -12.77
CA ILE A 307 9.01 8.88 -13.65
C ILE A 307 8.84 7.37 -13.50
N PHE A 308 8.82 6.88 -12.25
CA PHE A 308 8.67 5.46 -11.96
C PHE A 308 7.33 4.90 -12.44
N VAL A 309 6.22 5.56 -12.11
CA VAL A 309 4.87 5.17 -12.55
C VAL A 309 4.77 5.23 -14.08
N GLY A 310 5.32 6.27 -14.72
CA GLY A 310 5.36 6.36 -16.18
C GLY A 310 6.10 5.20 -16.83
N ALA A 311 7.26 4.81 -16.29
CA ALA A 311 8.01 3.64 -16.76
C ALA A 311 7.26 2.33 -16.54
N LEU A 312 6.61 2.18 -15.38
CA LEU A 312 5.81 1.01 -15.01
C LEU A 312 4.60 0.81 -15.94
N ILE A 313 3.80 1.85 -16.15
CA ILE A 313 2.66 1.83 -17.08
C ILE A 313 3.16 1.63 -18.53
N GLY A 314 4.29 2.25 -18.89
CA GLY A 314 4.96 2.03 -20.18
C GLY A 314 5.49 0.60 -20.38
N GLY A 315 5.85 -0.10 -19.31
CA GLY A 315 6.22 -1.51 -19.33
C GLY A 315 5.00 -2.43 -19.44
N LEU A 316 3.98 -2.17 -18.63
CA LEU A 316 2.72 -2.90 -18.59
C LEU A 316 2.00 -2.87 -19.96
N SER A 317 1.87 -1.68 -20.56
CA SER A 317 1.22 -1.47 -21.87
C SER A 317 1.83 -2.24 -23.04
N LYS A 318 3.09 -2.70 -22.91
CA LYS A 318 3.78 -3.46 -23.97
C LYS A 318 3.50 -4.96 -23.92
N ARG A 319 2.77 -5.44 -22.91
CA ARG A 319 2.40 -6.85 -22.77
C ARG A 319 1.17 -7.17 -23.62
N GLN A 320 1.00 -8.45 -23.96
CA GLN A 320 -0.16 -8.91 -24.73
C GLN A 320 -1.45 -8.97 -23.89
N ASP A 321 -1.32 -9.25 -22.59
CA ASP A 321 -2.42 -9.35 -21.61
C ASP A 321 -2.60 -8.05 -20.80
N ALA A 322 -1.98 -6.95 -21.24
CA ALA A 322 -1.86 -5.69 -20.49
C ALA A 322 -3.21 -5.17 -19.96
N THR A 323 -4.26 -5.22 -20.79
CA THR A 323 -5.59 -4.72 -20.43
C THR A 323 -6.22 -5.52 -19.29
N LEU A 324 -6.14 -6.85 -19.33
CA LEU A 324 -6.72 -7.71 -18.28
C LEU A 324 -5.95 -7.54 -16.96
N VAL A 325 -4.62 -7.56 -17.02
CA VAL A 325 -3.76 -7.32 -15.85
C VAL A 325 -4.03 -5.96 -15.23
N ALA A 326 -4.15 -4.91 -16.06
CA ALA A 326 -4.42 -3.55 -15.58
C ALA A 326 -5.79 -3.42 -14.91
N TRP A 327 -6.84 -4.06 -15.44
CA TRP A 327 -8.15 -4.09 -14.78
C TRP A 327 -8.12 -4.81 -13.44
N CYS A 328 -7.46 -5.98 -13.37
CA CYS A 328 -7.29 -6.72 -12.12
C CYS A 328 -6.50 -5.93 -11.08
N TRP A 329 -5.45 -5.23 -11.50
CA TRP A 329 -4.64 -4.41 -10.61
C TRP A 329 -5.40 -3.17 -10.13
N LEU A 330 -6.17 -2.51 -10.99
CA LEU A 330 -7.01 -1.37 -10.61
C LEU A 330 -8.05 -1.75 -9.56
N GLU A 331 -8.73 -2.90 -9.75
CA GLU A 331 -9.67 -3.44 -8.76
C GLU A 331 -8.98 -3.70 -7.41
N HIS A 332 -7.78 -4.28 -7.44
CA HIS A 332 -7.00 -4.58 -6.24
C HIS A 332 -6.54 -3.31 -5.51
N LEU A 333 -6.00 -2.31 -6.22
CA LEU A 333 -5.58 -1.03 -5.64
C LEU A 333 -6.72 -0.31 -4.90
N ILE A 334 -7.92 -0.32 -5.48
CA ILE A 334 -9.11 0.26 -4.86
C ILE A 334 -9.48 -0.51 -3.58
N LEU A 335 -9.47 -1.84 -3.64
CA LEU A 335 -9.74 -2.70 -2.48
C LEU A 335 -8.74 -2.47 -1.34
N GLU A 336 -7.44 -2.42 -1.64
CA GLU A 336 -6.39 -2.17 -0.64
C GLU A 336 -6.52 -0.78 -0.01
N GLY A 337 -6.80 0.24 -0.83
CA GLY A 337 -7.00 1.61 -0.37
C GLY A 337 -8.18 1.74 0.60
N GLU A 338 -9.30 1.10 0.30
CA GLU A 338 -10.50 1.12 1.14
C GLU A 338 -10.32 0.41 2.49
N ARG A 339 -9.58 -0.71 2.50
CA ARG A 339 -9.26 -1.43 3.74
C ARG A 339 -8.25 -0.67 4.60
N GLY A 340 -7.54 0.29 4.01
CA GLY A 340 -6.63 1.16 4.74
C GLY A 340 -5.43 0.46 5.33
N GLY A 341 -4.90 -0.53 4.60
CA GLY A 341 -3.70 -1.27 4.95
C GLY A 341 -2.42 -0.47 4.70
N SER A 342 -1.57 -0.99 3.83
CA SER A 342 -0.26 -0.41 3.48
C SER A 342 -0.35 1.00 2.86
N TRP A 343 -1.53 1.47 2.46
CA TRP A 343 -1.73 2.77 1.83
C TRP A 343 -2.12 3.90 2.80
N ARG A 344 -2.14 3.66 4.12
CA ARG A 344 -2.36 4.73 5.10
C ARG A 344 -1.04 5.35 5.54
N TYR A 345 -0.90 6.65 5.33
CA TYR A 345 0.21 7.40 5.90
C TYR A 345 0.03 7.50 7.42
N ASN A 346 0.91 6.85 8.18
CA ASN A 346 0.91 6.84 9.66
C ASN A 346 1.71 8.02 10.26
N GLY A 347 1.75 9.17 9.59
CA GLY A 347 2.40 10.37 10.10
C GLY A 347 1.77 10.87 11.39
N GLN A 348 2.58 11.49 12.25
CA GLN A 348 2.09 12.08 13.51
C GLN A 348 1.58 13.51 13.34
N ASP A 349 1.96 14.19 12.26
CA ASP A 349 1.50 15.55 11.97
C ASP A 349 0.35 15.53 10.95
N PRO A 350 -0.88 15.90 11.34
CA PRO A 350 -2.03 15.98 10.45
C PRO A 350 -1.99 17.19 9.50
N GLU A 351 -1.02 18.11 9.64
CA GLU A 351 -0.93 19.36 8.87
C GLU A 351 0.11 19.33 7.73
N GLU A 352 0.92 18.28 7.62
CA GLU A 352 1.90 18.17 6.52
C GLU A 352 1.22 17.67 5.23
N ALA A 353 1.47 18.37 4.12
CA ALA A 353 1.03 17.91 2.81
C ALA A 353 1.81 16.63 2.44
N VAL A 354 1.10 15.52 2.30
CA VAL A 354 1.70 14.22 1.98
C VAL A 354 1.36 13.84 0.56
N LEU A 355 2.37 13.36 -0.19
CA LEU A 355 2.15 12.82 -1.52
C LEU A 355 1.32 11.54 -1.42
N ASP A 356 0.25 11.44 -2.20
CA ASP A 356 -0.59 10.25 -2.30
C ASP A 356 -0.20 9.41 -3.53
N PRO A 357 0.64 8.37 -3.35
CA PRO A 357 1.06 7.50 -4.44
C PRO A 357 -0.08 6.64 -4.98
N LEU A 358 -1.09 6.31 -4.16
CA LEU A 358 -2.21 5.45 -4.57
C LEU A 358 -3.05 6.15 -5.63
N VAL A 359 -3.43 7.40 -5.38
CA VAL A 359 -4.25 8.17 -6.34
C VAL A 359 -3.47 8.47 -7.62
N THR A 360 -2.17 8.74 -7.50
CA THR A 360 -1.30 8.90 -8.67
C THR A 360 -1.30 7.64 -9.54
N LEU A 361 -1.17 6.47 -8.90
CA LEU A 361 -1.14 5.18 -9.57
C LEU A 361 -2.49 4.83 -10.20
N ILE A 362 -3.60 4.99 -9.47
CA ILE A 362 -4.96 4.78 -9.97
C ILE A 362 -5.22 5.67 -11.19
N GLY A 363 -4.84 6.95 -11.14
CA GLY A 363 -5.03 7.89 -12.25
C GLY A 363 -4.26 7.48 -13.50
N GLN A 364 -2.97 7.14 -13.37
CA GLN A 364 -2.12 6.73 -14.50
C GLN A 364 -2.51 5.35 -15.06
N LEU A 365 -2.92 4.41 -14.21
CA LEU A 365 -3.42 3.11 -14.65
C LEU A 365 -4.76 3.26 -15.39
N SER A 366 -5.65 4.11 -14.88
CA SER A 366 -6.95 4.37 -15.48
C SER A 366 -6.86 5.05 -16.83
N SER A 367 -5.89 5.96 -17.03
CA SER A 367 -5.69 6.65 -18.32
C SER A 367 -5.17 5.74 -19.43
N MET A 368 -4.51 4.63 -19.08
CA MET A 368 -4.08 3.61 -20.05
C MET A 368 -5.24 2.72 -20.51
N LEU A 369 -6.26 2.55 -19.67
CA LEU A 369 -7.36 1.62 -19.90
C LEU A 369 -8.45 2.22 -20.81
N ARG A 370 -9.14 1.34 -21.54
CA ARG A 370 -10.36 1.66 -22.28
C ARG A 370 -11.59 1.19 -21.51
N SER A 371 -12.70 1.90 -21.69
CA SER A 371 -13.98 1.51 -21.08
C SER A 371 -14.38 0.12 -21.57
N ARG A 372 -14.81 -0.74 -20.65
CA ARG A 372 -15.28 -2.09 -20.97
C ARG A 372 -16.71 -2.04 -21.50
N PRO A 373 -17.05 -2.72 -22.60
CA PRO A 373 -18.42 -2.78 -23.09
C PRO A 373 -19.32 -3.68 -22.22
N ASP A 374 -18.74 -4.63 -21.50
CA ASP A 374 -19.40 -5.64 -20.68
C ASP A 374 -19.38 -5.30 -19.17
N TYR A 375 -19.11 -4.04 -18.82
CA TYR A 375 -18.81 -3.64 -17.44
C TYR A 375 -19.91 -4.00 -16.43
N ILE A 376 -21.20 -3.96 -16.80
CA ILE A 376 -22.31 -4.37 -15.92
C ILE A 376 -22.29 -5.87 -15.63
N ALA A 377 -22.03 -6.71 -16.65
CA ALA A 377 -21.92 -8.15 -16.45
C ALA A 377 -20.72 -8.45 -15.54
N TRP A 378 -19.58 -7.84 -15.85
CA TRP A 378 -18.36 -7.98 -15.04
C TRP A 378 -18.55 -7.51 -13.59
N ILE A 379 -19.22 -6.39 -13.32
CA ILE A 379 -19.52 -5.97 -11.94
C ILE A 379 -20.36 -7.03 -11.22
N ASN A 380 -21.33 -7.66 -11.90
CA ASN A 380 -22.24 -8.63 -11.28
C ASN A 380 -21.64 -10.03 -11.08
N GLU A 381 -20.51 -10.35 -11.72
CA GLU A 381 -19.79 -11.62 -11.54
C GLU A 381 -19.18 -11.80 -10.15
N VAL A 382 -18.93 -10.71 -9.42
CA VAL A 382 -18.41 -10.77 -8.04
C VAL A 382 -19.51 -10.71 -6.99
N GLN A 383 -19.13 -11.15 -5.78
CA GLN A 383 -19.95 -11.04 -4.58
C GLN A 383 -20.48 -9.61 -4.38
N PRO A 384 -21.73 -9.43 -3.92
CA PRO A 384 -22.38 -8.12 -3.77
C PRO A 384 -21.51 -7.06 -3.07
N LEU A 385 -20.85 -7.44 -1.97
CA LEU A 385 -20.00 -6.54 -1.18
C LEU A 385 -18.75 -6.03 -1.90
N ARG A 386 -18.31 -6.71 -2.97
CA ARG A 386 -17.13 -6.31 -3.76
C ARG A 386 -17.48 -5.50 -5.01
N ARG A 387 -18.76 -5.42 -5.38
CA ARG A 387 -19.23 -4.70 -6.57
C ARG A 387 -18.81 -3.24 -6.55
N ILE A 388 -18.78 -2.61 -5.38
CA ILE A 388 -18.37 -1.20 -5.24
C ILE A 388 -16.93 -0.94 -5.73
N ASN A 389 -16.01 -1.90 -5.57
CA ASN A 389 -14.62 -1.74 -6.03
C ASN A 389 -14.55 -1.77 -7.57
N ARG A 390 -15.31 -2.67 -8.20
CA ARG A 390 -15.44 -2.72 -9.66
C ARG A 390 -16.16 -1.49 -10.23
N ILE A 391 -17.19 -1.01 -9.54
CA ILE A 391 -17.85 0.26 -9.90
C ILE A 391 -16.85 1.40 -9.85
N ALA A 392 -16.10 1.55 -8.76
CA ALA A 392 -15.06 2.56 -8.66
C ALA A 392 -13.99 2.40 -9.75
N ALA A 393 -13.57 1.18 -10.10
CA ALA A 393 -12.64 0.96 -11.22
C ALA A 393 -13.23 1.45 -12.56
N VAL A 394 -14.49 1.15 -12.84
CA VAL A 394 -15.20 1.62 -14.04
C VAL A 394 -15.27 3.14 -14.07
N LEU A 395 -15.65 3.77 -12.96
CA LEU A 395 -15.74 5.23 -12.86
C LEU A 395 -14.36 5.89 -13.01
N ALA A 396 -13.29 5.31 -12.44
CA ALA A 396 -11.94 5.83 -12.59
C ALA A 396 -11.50 5.86 -14.06
N VAL A 397 -11.72 4.76 -14.80
CA VAL A 397 -11.38 4.65 -16.23
C VAL A 397 -12.25 5.56 -17.09
N ALA A 398 -13.58 5.52 -16.87
CA ALA A 398 -14.51 6.34 -17.62
C ALA A 398 -14.22 7.83 -17.39
N GLY A 399 -13.90 8.24 -16.16
CA GLY A 399 -13.55 9.63 -15.82
C GLY A 399 -12.33 10.16 -16.58
N GLN A 400 -11.33 9.32 -16.89
CA GLN A 400 -10.14 9.72 -17.65
C GLN A 400 -10.40 9.87 -19.16
N GLN A 401 -11.39 9.18 -19.71
CA GLN A 401 -11.69 9.19 -21.16
C GLN A 401 -12.61 10.33 -21.58
N GLN A 402 -13.18 11.03 -20.62
CA GLN A 402 -14.21 12.02 -20.85
C GLN A 402 -13.58 13.31 -21.38
N SER A 403 -14.08 13.77 -22.54
CA SER A 403 -13.84 15.15 -22.95
C SER A 403 -14.67 16.08 -22.05
N PRO A 404 -14.16 17.25 -21.63
CA PRO A 404 -14.99 18.27 -21.00
C PRO A 404 -16.17 18.55 -21.94
N GLY A 405 -17.41 18.21 -21.56
CA GLY A 405 -18.53 18.23 -22.51
C GLY A 405 -19.33 16.92 -22.65
N ALA A 406 -18.87 15.79 -22.13
CA ALA A 406 -19.54 14.50 -22.35
C ALA A 406 -20.72 14.24 -21.38
N ASP A 407 -21.74 13.55 -21.89
CA ASP A 407 -22.88 13.11 -21.07
C ASP A 407 -22.47 11.92 -20.21
N LEU A 408 -22.35 12.16 -18.91
CA LEU A 408 -21.91 11.21 -17.88
C LEU A 408 -23.05 10.41 -17.26
N THR A 409 -24.29 10.84 -17.53
CA THR A 409 -25.51 10.31 -16.93
C THR A 409 -25.67 8.80 -17.14
N PRO A 410 -25.36 8.21 -18.32
CA PRO A 410 -25.60 6.80 -18.55
C PRO A 410 -24.85 5.90 -17.57
N THR A 411 -23.56 6.13 -17.34
CA THR A 411 -22.74 5.24 -16.51
C THR A 411 -23.14 5.26 -15.04
N LEU A 412 -23.39 6.44 -14.45
CA LEU A 412 -23.82 6.53 -13.04
C LEU A 412 -25.19 5.88 -12.84
N THR A 413 -26.11 6.15 -13.77
CA THR A 413 -27.45 5.55 -13.76
C THR A 413 -27.35 4.02 -13.87
N ASP A 414 -26.53 3.52 -14.80
CA ASP A 414 -26.34 2.09 -15.07
C ASP A 414 -25.72 1.34 -13.87
N VAL A 415 -24.80 1.98 -13.12
CA VAL A 415 -24.17 1.34 -11.95
C VAL A 415 -24.96 1.54 -10.64
N LEU A 416 -25.75 2.60 -10.51
CA LEU A 416 -26.54 2.83 -9.29
C LEU A 416 -27.89 2.13 -9.35
N ILE A 417 -28.54 2.05 -10.51
CA ILE A 417 -29.92 1.56 -10.63
C ILE A 417 -29.97 0.04 -10.93
N PRO A 418 -29.50 -0.47 -12.09
CA PRO A 418 -29.46 -1.90 -12.38
C PRO A 418 -28.68 -2.75 -11.37
N VAL A 419 -27.52 -2.27 -10.91
CA VAL A 419 -26.64 -3.05 -10.01
C VAL A 419 -27.09 -2.93 -8.55
N ALA A 420 -27.60 -1.76 -8.15
CA ALA A 420 -28.00 -1.45 -6.77
C ALA A 420 -26.95 -1.86 -5.71
N PRO A 421 -25.73 -1.29 -5.75
CA PRO A 421 -24.61 -1.73 -4.92
C PRO A 421 -24.84 -1.53 -3.42
N SER A 422 -24.27 -2.46 -2.65
CA SER A 422 -24.08 -2.36 -1.20
C SER A 422 -22.68 -1.83 -0.89
N TYR A 423 -22.55 -0.98 0.12
CA TYR A 423 -21.26 -0.49 0.60
C TYR A 423 -21.27 -0.33 2.13
N PRO A 424 -20.99 -1.41 2.89
CA PRO A 424 -21.06 -1.39 4.35
C PRO A 424 -20.10 -0.39 5.02
N LEU A 425 -19.01 -0.01 4.32
CA LEU A 425 -18.01 0.93 4.83
C LEU A 425 -18.41 2.41 4.62
N ALA A 426 -19.58 2.70 4.03
CA ALA A 426 -20.03 4.07 3.74
C ALA A 426 -19.96 5.00 4.97
N GLY A 427 -20.33 4.50 6.16
CA GLY A 427 -20.26 5.28 7.40
C GLY A 427 -18.81 5.64 7.78
N SER A 428 -17.91 4.66 7.81
CA SER A 428 -16.49 4.89 8.11
C SER A 428 -15.80 5.73 7.03
N ALA A 429 -16.21 5.62 5.77
CA ALA A 429 -15.69 6.39 4.65
C ALA A 429 -15.88 7.90 4.82
N LEU A 430 -16.99 8.33 5.44
CA LEU A 430 -17.22 9.74 5.75
C LEU A 430 -16.21 10.31 6.74
N SER A 431 -15.61 9.48 7.59
CA SER A 431 -14.59 9.94 8.54
C SER A 431 -13.18 9.95 7.96
N SER A 432 -13.00 9.46 6.73
CA SER A 432 -11.70 9.40 6.07
C SER A 432 -11.65 10.36 4.88
N PRO A 433 -10.74 11.35 4.86
CA PRO A 433 -10.51 12.18 3.67
C PRO A 433 -9.86 11.37 2.53
N ASP A 434 -9.26 10.22 2.84
CA ASP A 434 -8.54 9.37 1.88
C ASP A 434 -9.38 8.24 1.29
N CYS A 435 -10.70 8.21 1.55
CA CYS A 435 -11.57 7.19 0.97
C CYS A 435 -11.49 7.22 -0.56
N VAL A 436 -10.98 6.13 -1.14
CA VAL A 436 -10.68 5.99 -2.57
C VAL A 436 -11.97 5.94 -3.38
N VAL A 437 -12.97 5.18 -2.93
CA VAL A 437 -14.30 5.11 -3.54
C VAL A 437 -14.98 6.48 -3.55
N GLY A 438 -14.84 7.23 -2.45
CA GLY A 438 -15.33 8.61 -2.33
C GLY A 438 -14.67 9.53 -3.34
N ARG A 439 -13.33 9.54 -3.40
CA ARG A 439 -12.55 10.41 -4.31
C ARG A 439 -12.77 10.09 -5.78
N ILE A 440 -12.83 8.81 -6.15
CA ILE A 440 -13.09 8.40 -7.53
C ILE A 440 -14.50 8.80 -7.94
N GLY A 441 -15.52 8.47 -7.14
CA GLY A 441 -16.90 8.82 -7.46
C GLY A 441 -17.16 10.32 -7.48
N GLY A 442 -16.57 11.07 -6.54
CA GLY A 442 -16.62 12.53 -6.52
C GLY A 442 -15.91 13.17 -7.72
N GLY A 443 -14.72 12.67 -8.07
CA GLY A 443 -14.00 13.10 -9.27
C GLY A 443 -14.77 12.84 -10.56
N TYR A 444 -15.46 11.69 -10.65
CA TYR A 444 -16.34 11.36 -11.77
C TYR A 444 -17.59 12.26 -11.83
N LEU A 445 -18.19 12.59 -10.69
CA LEU A 445 -19.31 13.55 -10.66
C LEU A 445 -18.87 14.94 -11.15
N LEU A 446 -17.66 15.36 -10.75
CA LEU A 446 -17.09 16.66 -11.14
C LEU A 446 -16.73 16.76 -12.62
N SER A 447 -16.45 15.65 -13.31
CA SER A 447 -16.16 15.69 -14.74
C SER A 447 -17.40 15.98 -15.59
N ALA A 448 -18.61 16.02 -14.99
CA ALA A 448 -19.86 16.31 -15.70
C ALA A 448 -19.93 17.74 -16.19
N ASN A 449 -20.65 17.95 -17.30
CA ASN A 449 -20.93 19.30 -17.81
C ASN A 449 -21.71 20.16 -16.83
N ASN A 450 -22.61 19.54 -16.08
CA ASN A 450 -23.41 20.20 -15.07
C ASN A 450 -23.54 19.29 -13.84
N PRO A 451 -22.49 19.19 -12.99
CA PRO A 451 -22.44 18.27 -11.86
C PRO A 451 -23.63 18.44 -10.90
N VAL A 452 -24.10 19.68 -10.75
CA VAL A 452 -25.22 20.05 -9.89
C VAL A 452 -26.53 19.45 -10.39
N HIS A 453 -26.87 19.69 -11.66
CA HIS A 453 -28.09 19.12 -12.26
C HIS A 453 -28.05 17.59 -12.26
N HIS A 454 -26.88 16.99 -12.50
CA HIS A 454 -26.74 15.53 -12.50
C HIS A 454 -26.96 14.95 -11.11
N LEU A 455 -26.43 15.60 -10.06
CA LEU A 455 -26.69 15.19 -8.67
C LEU A 455 -28.18 15.25 -8.34
N GLU A 456 -28.86 16.36 -8.66
CA GLU A 456 -30.29 16.54 -8.38
C GLU A 456 -31.13 15.50 -9.15
N ALA A 457 -30.87 15.30 -10.45
CA ALA A 457 -31.59 14.33 -11.27
C ALA A 457 -31.37 12.89 -10.79
N LEU A 458 -30.12 12.50 -10.51
CA LEU A 458 -29.82 11.15 -10.01
C LEU A 458 -30.49 10.90 -8.66
N TRP A 459 -30.49 11.88 -7.75
CA TRP A 459 -31.16 11.76 -6.45
C TRP A 459 -32.65 11.43 -6.59
N ASP A 460 -33.33 12.11 -7.50
CA ASP A 460 -34.73 11.86 -7.81
C ASP A 460 -34.95 10.51 -8.49
N GLU A 461 -34.08 10.11 -9.42
CA GLU A 461 -34.17 8.82 -10.13
C GLU A 461 -33.97 7.61 -9.21
N ILE A 462 -33.05 7.70 -8.23
CA ILE A 462 -32.81 6.60 -7.28
C ILE A 462 -33.86 6.52 -6.17
N ARG A 463 -34.84 7.44 -6.14
CA ARG A 463 -35.89 7.48 -5.11
C ARG A 463 -36.62 6.15 -4.90
N PRO A 464 -37.06 5.41 -5.93
CA PRO A 464 -37.73 4.12 -5.72
C PRO A 464 -36.84 3.10 -5.00
N LEU A 465 -35.53 3.14 -5.25
CA LEU A 465 -34.55 2.25 -4.60
C LEU A 465 -34.33 2.64 -3.14
N ARG A 466 -34.23 3.94 -2.86
CA ARG A 466 -34.17 4.50 -1.49
C ARG A 466 -35.40 4.08 -0.68
N GLU A 467 -36.59 4.32 -1.21
CA GLU A 467 -37.88 4.00 -0.56
C GLU A 467 -38.06 2.49 -0.32
N HIS A 468 -37.53 1.65 -1.21
CA HIS A 468 -37.53 0.20 -1.03
C HIS A 468 -36.61 -0.22 0.14
N ALA A 469 -35.42 0.38 0.25
CA ALA A 469 -34.45 0.08 1.31
C ALA A 469 -34.99 0.39 2.72
N TRP A 470 -35.94 1.32 2.86
CA TRP A 470 -36.59 1.62 4.14
C TRP A 470 -37.37 0.44 4.72
N ARG A 471 -37.84 -0.46 3.85
CA ARG A 471 -38.74 -1.57 4.21
C ARG A 471 -37.99 -2.88 4.51
N PHE A 472 -36.73 -3.00 4.12
CA PHE A 472 -35.93 -4.21 4.23
C PHE A 472 -34.62 -3.90 4.98
N GLN A 473 -34.65 -4.05 6.31
CA GLN A 473 -33.52 -3.74 7.18
C GLN A 473 -32.59 -4.94 7.48
N ASP A 474 -32.98 -6.17 7.11
CA ASP A 474 -32.26 -7.40 7.42
C ASP A 474 -31.57 -8.01 6.18
N GLY A 475 -30.24 -8.24 6.28
CA GLY A 475 -29.47 -9.10 5.37
C GLY A 475 -28.38 -8.44 4.52
N ASP A 476 -27.50 -9.29 3.94
CA ASP A 476 -26.39 -8.99 3.02
C ASP A 476 -26.81 -8.31 1.69
N THR A 477 -28.09 -7.93 1.55
CA THR A 477 -28.70 -7.30 0.36
C THR A 477 -29.12 -5.85 0.61
N ARG A 478 -28.41 -5.16 1.52
CA ARG A 478 -28.67 -3.75 1.82
C ARG A 478 -28.35 -2.88 0.60
N ASN A 479 -29.33 -2.14 0.10
CA ASN A 479 -29.12 -1.17 -0.97
C ASN A 479 -28.62 0.15 -0.36
N ASP A 480 -27.35 0.49 -0.61
CA ASP A 480 -26.71 1.70 -0.10
C ASP A 480 -26.59 2.80 -1.16
N VAL A 481 -27.35 2.73 -2.27
CA VAL A 481 -27.26 3.66 -3.41
C VAL A 481 -27.38 5.13 -2.99
N GLY A 482 -28.33 5.46 -2.12
CA GLY A 482 -28.47 6.82 -1.59
C GLY A 482 -27.25 7.28 -0.78
N LYS A 483 -26.66 6.38 0.02
CA LYS A 483 -25.46 6.68 0.80
C LYS A 483 -24.23 6.85 -0.09
N ILE A 484 -24.09 5.98 -1.10
CA ILE A 484 -22.99 6.04 -2.06
C ILE A 484 -23.04 7.36 -2.85
N LEU A 485 -24.22 7.76 -3.35
CA LEU A 485 -24.37 9.03 -4.06
C LEU A 485 -24.08 10.24 -3.16
N ALA A 486 -24.57 10.23 -1.92
CA ALA A 486 -24.27 11.29 -0.95
C ALA A 486 -22.77 11.38 -0.62
N LEU A 487 -22.10 10.23 -0.45
CA LEU A 487 -20.65 10.17 -0.26
C LEU A 487 -19.91 10.79 -1.45
N TRP A 488 -20.22 10.37 -2.67
CA TRP A 488 -19.61 10.94 -3.88
C TRP A 488 -19.87 12.44 -4.01
N ALA A 489 -21.07 12.91 -3.68
CA ALA A 489 -21.42 14.33 -3.70
C ALA A 489 -20.63 15.16 -2.68
N ILE A 490 -20.40 14.63 -1.46
CA ILE A 490 -19.55 15.27 -0.44
C ILE A 490 -18.13 15.42 -0.97
N PHE A 491 -17.53 14.33 -1.50
CA PHE A 491 -16.18 14.37 -2.05
C PHE A 491 -16.05 15.29 -3.27
N ALA A 492 -17.08 15.34 -4.14
CA ALA A 492 -17.15 16.28 -5.25
C ALA A 492 -17.19 17.74 -4.76
N MET A 493 -18.02 18.04 -3.76
CA MET A 493 -18.12 19.37 -3.16
C MET A 493 -16.79 19.80 -2.52
N GLU A 494 -16.11 18.90 -1.80
CA GLU A 494 -14.82 19.18 -1.16
C GLU A 494 -13.71 19.45 -2.17
N ALA A 495 -13.71 18.74 -3.31
CA ALA A 495 -12.72 18.92 -4.38
C ALA A 495 -13.03 20.12 -5.31
N ALA A 496 -14.28 20.60 -5.34
CA ALA A 496 -14.66 21.77 -6.13
C ALA A 496 -14.11 23.08 -5.56
N SER A 497 -14.08 24.13 -6.38
CA SER A 497 -13.71 25.48 -5.96
C SER A 497 -14.60 26.55 -6.58
N GLY A 498 -14.59 27.75 -5.99
CA GLY A 498 -15.33 28.92 -6.47
C GLY A 498 -16.84 28.70 -6.56
N GLU A 499 -17.47 29.24 -7.61
CA GLU A 499 -18.92 29.20 -7.81
C GLU A 499 -19.48 27.77 -7.89
N LEU A 500 -18.72 26.83 -8.48
CA LEU A 500 -19.14 25.44 -8.58
C LEU A 500 -19.27 24.79 -7.19
N LYS A 501 -18.33 25.08 -6.27
CA LYS A 501 -18.41 24.60 -4.87
C LYS A 501 -19.68 25.13 -4.20
N CYS A 502 -19.98 26.42 -4.34
CA CYS A 502 -21.20 27.01 -3.77
C CYS A 502 -22.47 26.34 -4.32
N LYS A 503 -22.56 26.12 -5.64
CA LYS A 503 -23.73 25.46 -6.25
C LYS A 503 -23.87 24.00 -5.82
N LEU A 504 -22.77 23.25 -5.79
CA LEU A 504 -22.76 21.86 -5.29
C LEU A 504 -23.15 21.79 -3.82
N TRP A 505 -22.63 22.69 -2.99
CA TRP A 505 -22.98 22.76 -1.58
C TRP A 505 -24.49 23.00 -1.39
N LEU A 506 -25.08 23.93 -2.13
CA LEU A 506 -26.52 24.21 -2.07
C LEU A 506 -27.39 23.04 -2.55
N SER A 507 -26.95 22.33 -3.58
CA SER A 507 -27.65 21.13 -4.07
C SER A 507 -27.55 19.97 -3.08
N LEU A 508 -26.33 19.70 -2.59
CA LEU A 508 -26.07 18.69 -1.57
C LEU A 508 -26.84 18.97 -0.26
N ARG A 509 -27.01 20.25 0.10
CA ARG A 509 -27.87 20.64 1.23
C ARG A 509 -29.29 20.09 1.07
N LYS A 510 -29.91 20.28 -0.10
CA LYS A 510 -31.28 19.79 -0.36
C LYS A 510 -31.34 18.26 -0.28
N VAL A 511 -30.34 17.58 -0.86
CA VAL A 511 -30.19 16.12 -0.82
C VAL A 511 -30.13 15.63 0.63
N LEU A 512 -29.27 16.23 1.46
CA LEU A 512 -29.12 15.83 2.86
C LEU A 512 -30.35 16.20 3.71
N GLU A 513 -31.00 17.33 3.44
CA GLU A 513 -32.27 17.70 4.11
C GLU A 513 -33.39 16.70 3.80
N ASP A 514 -33.54 16.27 2.54
CA ASP A 514 -34.49 15.22 2.15
C ASP A 514 -34.14 13.89 2.81
N ALA A 515 -32.86 13.49 2.78
CA ALA A 515 -32.39 12.25 3.38
C ALA A 515 -32.62 12.20 4.90
N MET A 516 -32.39 13.31 5.59
CA MET A 516 -32.64 13.43 7.03
C MET A 516 -34.12 13.31 7.39
N GLN A 517 -35.02 13.67 6.47
CA GLN A 517 -36.47 13.52 6.66
C GLN A 517 -36.96 12.10 6.34
N THR A 518 -36.35 11.44 5.36
CA THR A 518 -36.91 10.24 4.73
C THR A 518 -36.11 8.96 5.03
N ASP A 519 -34.77 9.03 5.04
CA ASP A 519 -33.88 7.87 5.20
C ASP A 519 -33.30 7.72 6.61
N HIS A 520 -33.13 8.81 7.36
CA HIS A 520 -32.42 8.78 8.64
C HIS A 520 -33.04 7.79 9.64
N ALA A 521 -34.38 7.77 9.73
CA ALA A 521 -35.10 6.90 10.65
C ALA A 521 -34.96 5.40 10.31
N SER A 522 -34.68 5.07 9.04
CA SER A 522 -34.56 3.70 8.56
C SER A 522 -33.11 3.21 8.47
N SER A 523 -32.13 4.06 8.77
CA SER A 523 -30.70 3.72 8.79
C SER A 523 -30.24 3.38 10.20
N PRO A 524 -29.81 2.13 10.48
CA PRO A 524 -29.31 1.77 11.82
C PRO A 524 -27.88 2.24 12.08
N ASP A 525 -27.17 2.74 11.06
CA ASP A 525 -25.84 3.36 11.18
C ASP A 525 -25.94 4.89 11.27
N ARG A 526 -24.88 5.54 11.75
CA ARG A 526 -24.81 7.01 11.89
C ARG A 526 -24.54 7.75 10.57
N PHE A 527 -24.60 7.06 9.41
CA PHE A 527 -24.17 7.60 8.11
C PHE A 527 -24.71 9.01 7.82
N TRP A 528 -26.02 9.21 7.87
CA TRP A 528 -26.63 10.51 7.52
C TRP A 528 -26.25 11.63 8.48
N LEU A 529 -26.07 11.32 9.77
CA LEU A 529 -25.59 12.29 10.76
C LEU A 529 -24.12 12.66 10.49
N ASP A 530 -23.28 11.67 10.20
CA ASP A 530 -21.86 11.89 9.90
C ASP A 530 -21.68 12.63 8.56
N ALA A 531 -22.55 12.37 7.58
CA ALA A 531 -22.58 13.05 6.29
C ALA A 531 -22.92 14.53 6.48
N LEU A 532 -23.95 14.82 7.26
CA LEU A 532 -24.36 16.19 7.58
C LEU A 532 -23.28 16.91 8.41
N ARG A 533 -22.63 16.22 9.33
CA ARG A 533 -21.49 16.76 10.09
C ARG A 533 -20.33 17.13 9.18
N ARG A 534 -19.91 16.23 8.27
CA ARG A 534 -18.84 16.50 7.29
C ARG A 534 -19.21 17.63 6.33
N PHE A 535 -20.45 17.65 5.85
CA PHE A 535 -20.98 18.75 5.04
C PHE A 535 -20.88 20.11 5.74
N CYS A 536 -21.23 20.18 7.03
CA CYS A 536 -21.08 21.40 7.82
C CYS A 536 -19.63 21.83 8.00
N LEU A 537 -18.67 20.90 8.00
CA LEU A 537 -17.24 21.24 8.08
C LEU A 537 -16.75 22.05 6.87
N SER A 538 -17.43 21.98 5.72
CA SER A 538 -17.12 22.78 4.53
C SER A 538 -17.88 24.11 4.45
N ALA A 539 -18.74 24.43 5.43
CA ALA A 539 -19.63 25.59 5.34
C ALA A 539 -18.87 26.92 5.20
N LYS A 540 -17.75 27.08 5.92
CA LYS A 540 -16.95 28.32 5.90
C LYS A 540 -16.50 28.70 4.49
N ASP A 541 -16.18 27.72 3.65
CA ASP A 541 -15.66 27.94 2.29
C ASP A 541 -16.70 28.47 1.31
N VAL A 542 -17.98 28.43 1.67
CA VAL A 542 -19.11 28.87 0.85
C VAL A 542 -19.93 29.98 1.50
N LEU A 543 -19.52 30.46 2.69
CA LEU A 543 -20.24 31.53 3.37
C LEU A 543 -20.13 32.84 2.58
N PRO A 544 -21.25 33.57 2.42
CA PRO A 544 -21.19 34.94 1.91
C PRO A 544 -20.31 35.84 2.78
N ASP A 545 -19.61 36.77 2.10
CA ASP A 545 -18.81 37.80 2.77
C ASP A 545 -19.71 38.81 3.52
N GLU A 546 -20.86 39.14 2.93
CA GLU A 546 -21.83 40.06 3.50
C GLU A 546 -22.50 39.49 4.76
N PRO A 547 -22.45 40.20 5.91
CA PRO A 547 -22.97 39.69 7.19
C PRO A 547 -24.47 39.33 7.15
N ALA A 548 -25.28 40.07 6.41
CA ALA A 548 -26.72 39.82 6.30
C ALA A 548 -27.02 38.52 5.54
N ASP A 549 -26.33 38.32 4.42
CA ASP A 549 -26.47 37.12 3.57
C ASP A 549 -25.91 35.89 4.29
N ARG A 550 -24.80 36.03 5.02
CA ARG A 550 -24.25 34.98 5.88
C ARG A 550 -25.25 34.54 6.95
N LEU A 551 -25.89 35.51 7.61
CA LEU A 551 -26.90 35.24 8.63
C LEU A 551 -28.10 34.50 8.04
N GLU A 552 -28.57 34.90 6.86
CA GLU A 552 -29.65 34.21 6.15
C GLU A 552 -29.26 32.79 5.76
N PHE A 553 -28.07 32.62 5.18
CA PHE A 553 -27.54 31.32 4.80
C PHE A 553 -27.46 30.35 5.97
N LEU A 554 -26.86 30.76 7.09
CA LEU A 554 -26.74 29.94 8.30
C LEU A 554 -28.12 29.65 8.93
N SER A 555 -29.02 30.63 8.92
CA SER A 555 -30.37 30.48 9.48
C SER A 555 -31.18 29.46 8.69
N GLU A 556 -31.08 29.48 7.37
CA GLU A 556 -31.72 28.52 6.49
C GLU A 556 -31.12 27.12 6.64
N LEU A 557 -29.79 26.99 6.72
CA LEU A 557 -29.11 25.71 6.96
C LEU A 557 -29.57 25.05 8.28
N LEU A 558 -29.68 25.83 9.34
CA LEU A 558 -30.01 25.31 10.67
C LEU A 558 -31.51 25.08 10.86
N ARG A 559 -32.38 25.79 10.12
CA ARG A 559 -33.85 25.75 10.25
C ARG A 559 -34.43 24.34 10.41
N PRO A 560 -34.06 23.32 9.61
CA PRO A 560 -34.66 21.99 9.73
C PRO A 560 -34.31 21.26 11.03
N TYR A 561 -33.22 21.67 11.69
CA TYR A 561 -32.59 20.94 12.78
C TYR A 561 -32.72 21.63 14.15
N VAL A 562 -33.24 22.86 14.23
CA VAL A 562 -33.32 23.63 15.50
C VAL A 562 -34.22 22.93 16.52
N ARG A 563 -33.61 22.09 17.39
CA ARG A 563 -34.27 21.30 18.44
C ARG A 563 -33.28 21.01 19.56
N ALA A 564 -33.79 20.71 20.76
CA ALA A 564 -32.98 20.30 21.90
C ALA A 564 -32.59 18.81 21.81
N ASN A 565 -31.75 18.44 20.83
CA ASN A 565 -31.28 17.07 20.62
C ASN A 565 -29.79 17.01 20.24
N GLY A 566 -29.21 15.80 20.28
CA GLY A 566 -27.77 15.62 20.01
C GLY A 566 -27.38 15.98 18.58
N THR A 567 -28.23 15.69 17.59
CA THR A 567 -28.00 16.05 16.18
C THR A 567 -27.78 17.54 16.01
N PHE A 568 -28.64 18.39 16.60
CA PHE A 568 -28.50 19.84 16.49
C PHE A 568 -27.17 20.34 17.04
N PHE A 569 -26.76 19.83 18.21
CA PHE A 569 -25.49 20.21 18.82
C PHE A 569 -24.28 19.69 18.04
N ASP A 570 -24.34 18.47 17.50
CA ASP A 570 -23.33 17.94 16.56
C ASP A 570 -23.08 18.93 15.41
N LEU A 571 -24.13 19.48 14.81
CA LEU A 571 -24.02 20.44 13.70
C LEU A 571 -23.47 21.80 14.13
N VAL A 572 -23.95 22.33 15.26
CA VAL A 572 -23.44 23.59 15.83
C VAL A 572 -21.93 23.50 16.04
N PHE A 573 -21.45 22.41 16.64
CA PHE A 573 -20.02 22.25 16.88
C PHE A 573 -19.21 21.89 15.63
N ALA A 574 -19.83 21.28 14.62
CA ALA A 574 -19.20 21.12 13.31
C ALA A 574 -19.00 22.47 12.61
N LEU A 575 -20.00 23.35 12.62
CA LEU A 575 -19.88 24.73 12.09
C LEU A 575 -18.84 25.55 12.86
N GLU A 576 -18.81 25.45 14.19
CA GLU A 576 -17.72 26.06 14.97
C GLU A 576 -16.36 25.47 14.58
N GLY A 577 -16.30 24.15 14.40
CA GLY A 577 -15.09 23.43 13.98
C GLY A 577 -14.58 23.80 12.59
N SER A 578 -15.47 24.19 11.66
CA SER A 578 -15.08 24.75 10.36
C SER A 578 -14.58 26.19 10.45
N GLY A 579 -14.69 26.84 11.61
CA GLY A 579 -14.32 28.23 11.82
C GLY A 579 -15.43 29.24 11.56
N VAL A 580 -16.71 28.83 11.59
CA VAL A 580 -17.84 29.78 11.68
C VAL A 580 -17.91 30.32 13.10
N ASP A 581 -18.05 31.64 13.26
CA ASP A 581 -18.07 32.26 14.57
C ASP A 581 -19.37 31.92 15.34
N ARG A 582 -19.23 31.67 16.65
CA ARG A 582 -20.36 31.32 17.53
C ARG A 582 -21.46 32.38 17.53
N SER A 583 -21.10 33.66 17.46
CA SER A 583 -22.07 34.77 17.42
C SER A 583 -22.98 34.72 16.19
N SER A 584 -22.45 34.38 15.02
CA SER A 584 -23.23 34.20 13.79
C SER A 584 -24.16 33.00 13.89
N ILE A 585 -23.71 31.90 14.51
CA ILE A 585 -24.55 30.73 14.77
C ILE A 585 -25.69 31.08 15.74
N GLU A 586 -25.38 31.78 16.84
CA GLU A 586 -26.38 32.24 17.81
C GLU A 586 -27.41 33.17 17.18
N ALA A 587 -26.97 34.14 16.36
CA ALA A 587 -27.85 35.04 15.64
C ALA A 587 -28.75 34.28 14.63
N ALA A 588 -28.20 33.28 13.94
CA ALA A 588 -28.95 32.45 12.99
C ALA A 588 -30.05 31.61 13.67
N VAL A 589 -29.77 31.08 14.86
CA VAL A 589 -30.74 30.35 15.69
C VAL A 589 -31.78 31.30 16.29
N ALA A 590 -31.38 32.51 16.68
CA ALA A 590 -32.28 33.53 17.23
C ALA A 590 -33.37 33.98 16.23
N ARG A 591 -33.12 33.91 14.93
CA ARG A 591 -34.15 34.16 13.89
C ARG A 591 -35.36 33.24 14.00
N TRP A 592 -35.19 32.06 14.58
CA TRP A 592 -36.25 31.09 14.80
C TRP A 592 -36.82 31.14 16.23
N SER A 593 -36.57 32.23 16.97
CA SER A 593 -37.03 32.46 18.35
C SER A 593 -36.47 31.48 19.39
N PHE A 594 -35.32 30.87 19.12
CA PHE A 594 -34.59 30.01 20.06
C PHE A 594 -33.26 30.66 20.47
N THR A 595 -32.70 30.22 21.60
CA THR A 595 -31.31 30.53 21.96
C THR A 595 -30.56 29.22 22.20
N LEU A 596 -29.28 29.17 21.82
CA LEU A 596 -28.44 27.98 22.05
C LEU A 596 -28.43 27.57 23.52
N LYS A 597 -28.38 28.53 24.44
CA LYS A 597 -28.42 28.29 25.89
C LYS A 597 -29.70 27.60 26.34
N VAL A 598 -30.86 28.05 25.87
CA VAL A 598 -32.16 27.43 26.23
C VAL A 598 -32.26 26.02 25.67
N LEU A 599 -31.86 25.81 24.40
CA LEU A 599 -31.85 24.48 23.79
C LEU A 599 -30.87 23.54 24.51
N ALA A 600 -29.72 24.05 24.96
CA ALA A 600 -28.72 23.27 25.68
C ALA A 600 -29.24 22.83 27.05
N ALA A 601 -29.88 23.73 27.79
CA ALA A 601 -30.51 23.41 29.06
C ALA A 601 -31.64 22.37 28.91
N GLN A 602 -32.47 22.51 27.87
CA GLN A 602 -33.53 21.55 27.56
C GLN A 602 -32.96 20.15 27.21
N TYR A 603 -31.88 20.10 26.42
CA TYR A 603 -31.23 18.85 26.05
C TYR A 603 -30.60 18.16 27.26
N LEU A 604 -29.84 18.90 28.08
CA LEU A 604 -29.24 18.36 29.30
C LEU A 604 -30.32 17.85 30.27
N ALA A 605 -31.43 18.58 30.43
CA ALA A 605 -32.55 18.14 31.25
C ALA A 605 -33.22 16.86 30.70
N ALA A 606 -33.40 16.76 29.38
CA ALA A 606 -34.02 15.61 28.74
C ALA A 606 -33.15 14.34 28.79
N GLU A 607 -31.83 14.48 28.65
CA GLU A 607 -30.88 13.36 28.61
C GLU A 607 -30.16 13.12 29.94
N ASN A 608 -30.51 13.84 31.02
CA ASN A 608 -29.79 13.84 32.29
C ASN A 608 -29.54 12.43 32.84
N LEU A 609 -30.58 11.57 32.85
CA LEU A 609 -30.48 10.19 33.33
C LEU A 609 -29.50 9.33 32.52
N ARG A 610 -29.39 9.56 31.20
CA ARG A 610 -28.45 8.82 30.33
C ARG A 610 -27.03 9.37 30.45
N ILE A 611 -26.90 10.67 30.69
CA ILE A 611 -25.62 11.35 30.97
C ILE A 611 -25.05 10.91 32.32
N GLU A 612 -25.85 10.96 33.40
CA GLU A 612 -25.45 10.54 34.76
C GLU A 612 -25.02 9.07 34.80
N ARG A 613 -25.71 8.21 34.04
CA ARG A 613 -25.37 6.78 33.93
C ARG A 613 -24.21 6.50 32.97
N LYS A 614 -23.57 7.54 32.40
CA LYS A 614 -22.51 7.44 31.39
C LYS A 614 -22.89 6.58 30.17
N ILE A 615 -24.17 6.51 29.85
CA ILE A 615 -24.71 5.80 28.67
C ILE A 615 -24.53 6.65 27.41
N LEU A 616 -24.52 7.97 27.55
CA LEU A 616 -24.20 8.92 26.49
C LEU A 616 -22.84 9.56 26.76
N TYR A 617 -21.87 9.28 25.90
CA TYR A 617 -20.59 9.97 25.88
C TYR A 617 -20.33 10.49 24.46
N PHE A 618 -20.50 11.78 24.28
CA PHE A 618 -20.11 12.48 23.07
C PHE A 618 -19.00 13.48 23.40
N PRO A 619 -17.94 13.60 22.57
CA PRO A 619 -16.85 14.55 22.81
C PRO A 619 -17.30 16.02 22.97
N TRP A 620 -18.48 16.36 22.44
CA TRP A 620 -19.05 17.71 22.52
C TRP A 620 -19.99 17.92 23.73
N LEU A 621 -20.31 16.89 24.51
CA LEU A 621 -21.26 17.01 25.62
C LEU A 621 -20.78 18.03 26.67
N ASP A 622 -19.47 18.07 26.93
CA ASP A 622 -18.87 19.06 27.82
C ASP A 622 -18.94 20.48 27.24
N ARG A 623 -18.91 20.62 25.91
CA ARG A 623 -19.16 21.91 25.25
C ARG A 623 -20.61 22.35 25.45
N VAL A 624 -21.59 21.43 25.46
CA VAL A 624 -22.99 21.78 25.76
C VAL A 624 -23.18 22.22 27.21
N ARG A 625 -22.54 21.54 28.17
CA ARG A 625 -22.52 21.96 29.59
C ARG A 625 -21.96 23.38 29.74
N SER A 626 -20.90 23.69 28.99
CA SER A 626 -20.29 25.02 29.00
C SER A 626 -21.23 26.13 28.54
N LEU A 627 -22.17 25.85 27.61
CA LEU A 627 -23.16 26.82 27.12
C LEU A 627 -24.19 27.21 28.20
N VAL A 628 -24.46 26.33 29.16
CA VAL A 628 -25.45 26.56 30.23
C VAL A 628 -24.79 27.18 31.49
N GLY A 629 -23.46 27.09 31.61
CA GLY A 629 -22.70 27.62 32.73
C GLY A 629 -22.54 26.66 33.90
N GLU A 630 -22.79 25.36 33.69
CA GLU A 630 -22.48 24.31 34.68
C GLU A 630 -20.96 24.08 34.70
N ARG A 631 -20.28 24.47 35.79
CA ARG A 631 -18.88 24.11 36.03
C ARG A 631 -18.79 22.60 36.29
N ILE A 632 -17.82 21.97 35.65
CA ILE A 632 -17.39 20.60 35.95
C ILE A 632 -16.93 20.57 37.41
N ILE A 633 -17.58 19.76 38.25
CA ILE A 633 -16.97 19.30 39.50
C ILE A 633 -16.03 18.18 39.05
N GLU A 634 -14.74 18.50 38.91
CA GLU A 634 -13.70 17.48 38.84
C GLU A 634 -13.73 16.74 40.18
N GLY A 635 -14.20 15.50 40.17
CA GLY A 635 -14.03 14.58 41.29
C GLY A 635 -12.69 13.89 41.11
N ASP A 636 -11.81 14.06 42.10
CA ASP A 636 -10.55 13.34 42.29
C ASP A 636 -10.68 11.81 42.12
#